data_AF-A0A317QMS6-F1
#
_entry.id   AF-A0A317QMS6-F1
#
_cell.length_a   1.000
_cell.length_b   1.000
_cell.length_c   1.000
_cell.angle_alpha   90.00
_cell.angle_beta   90.00
_cell.angle_gamma   90.00
#
_symmetry.space_group_name_H-M   'P 1'
#
loop_
_entity.id
_entity.type
_entity.pdbx_description
1 polymer ?
#
loop_
_entity_poly.entity_id
_entity_poly.type
_entity_poly.pdbx_seq_one_letter_code
_entity_poly.pdbx_strand_id
1 'polypeptide(L)'
;MSVLRRAPTARRALSDVARLAGAAVQAAAAPAVVTAGLLGASSRAAVRTAEGLTSRVAGRPVDLAQTAVSGLRAAGTLLTGADPLPTGRLRELARVATGMFEPEGDRRTPRVWADSGLVQVEVPAPAPGAPSDAGRALRRRLEGLDGVQWATVNDVLGRVLVAVDQRRVGVEDVVTTVRTLQDANGRREVLPEPADHPADLEPLLAVAAALAVDTLGVAAALAGRALPVPALSRHATLTVTLLDTQDWISGLLTRRIGRVGTRLVLEGLSAVLHSATQSPTVPAINAVASAQQLLEVRARRQVWRRREEELCRPDPDGTEPEDTGPSAGSGTRPVPLPAGVVDRYQSRLAPTTTAAVLAVLALTRRPGRAADLVKALSPKAALQGRESFAATLDLLMCRSGVLPLDGMAYRRLDRVDCVVVDGGTLCTGPPVVLEAHAEADGWDVAAVWTTAARLLATEDPGGGDTDGEDPGGGDTDGRVPGGAGGTRLGDPREAPGAPGASLRTLYAGRRRVGSVLVAPELDPHAEALLTTAVDTGARVVLTAHAGCREIAGIAEEVAPADEPTADVVRRQQAEGRGVLLVSAADRAALLAADVAVAPVRPGRAPAWAADLVTGQGLADACRVVRAVSDARAVARRSVQSALTGNVLGGLLAAVGSARGGQRRATTPGKTATAWTIVDGTWTAVRAARRTPPAPSVHTPWHALDPDDVVRRLAELPRVDDSPPGPLQRAWRRATGVTAVRVPVRFARTVAGELADPLTPVLGAGAGATAVLGETADAFLVGGVTVGNALLGAAQRMRAETALESLLLQQDACVRRETDGGSEEVPAGALRVGDVVLVGSGDVVTADARLLAAEDLEVDESSLTGESLAVDKSVTATPGAEVADRRCMLFDGTTVVAGTGRAVVVAVGPATQAGRAARAAGRGAPPAGVQARLAELTRSVLPLTLAGGGAVTALGVAWRRPLREAVSAGVAVAVAAVPEGLPLVATVAQQAAARRLSRRGAVVRSARVLEALGRVDTVCFDKTGTLTENRLQVVRLVPLGAGGDDEDGLLRRAAAGVGAGDTDAHETDRAVVAAADDRGVACAGEPEASVPFATGRGFSAALRGGRLVVKGAPEVVLRLCADAGDAAGRVQELACEGLRVLAVADREVEGRPEDLEAAATGLTLRAWWGWPTPCARPRRRRSGNSARPVCGCWWPPGTTPRPPLPSPPRPASPTPTGW
;
A
#
# COMPACT_ATOMS: atom_id res chain seq x y z
N MET A 1 -16.84 -31.53 -35.60
CA MET A 1 -17.13 -32.99 -35.71
C MET A 1 -15.91 -33.85 -36.11
N SER A 2 -14.66 -33.36 -36.03
CA SER A 2 -13.44 -34.13 -36.32
C SER A 2 -12.70 -34.69 -35.08
N VAL A 3 -13.27 -34.54 -33.87
CA VAL A 3 -12.64 -34.96 -32.60
C VAL A 3 -13.11 -36.36 -32.13
N LEU A 4 -14.07 -37.00 -32.80
CA LEU A 4 -14.68 -38.26 -32.36
C LEU A 4 -14.06 -39.56 -32.90
N ARG A 5 -12.88 -39.52 -33.56
CA ARG A 5 -12.21 -40.73 -34.12
C ARG A 5 -11.03 -41.30 -33.31
N ARG A 6 -10.92 -41.00 -32.00
CA ARG A 6 -9.98 -41.66 -31.06
C ARG A 6 -10.70 -42.51 -30.00
N ALA A 7 -11.62 -43.37 -30.44
CA ALA A 7 -12.44 -44.22 -29.58
C ALA A 7 -11.70 -45.34 -28.79
N PRO A 8 -10.56 -45.94 -29.22
CA PRO A 8 -9.94 -47.02 -28.45
C PRO A 8 -9.13 -46.54 -27.24
N THR A 9 -8.58 -45.33 -27.27
CA THR A 9 -7.87 -44.71 -26.12
C THR A 9 -8.84 -44.20 -25.06
N ALA A 10 -10.01 -43.68 -25.46
CA ALA A 10 -11.06 -43.27 -24.52
C ALA A 10 -11.70 -44.47 -23.82
N ARG A 11 -11.92 -45.60 -24.52
CA ARG A 11 -12.42 -46.84 -23.90
C ARG A 11 -11.39 -47.49 -22.97
N ARG A 12 -10.09 -47.48 -23.31
CA ARG A 12 -9.03 -47.95 -22.39
C ARG A 12 -8.93 -47.06 -21.16
N ALA A 13 -8.91 -45.74 -21.33
CA ALA A 13 -8.93 -44.78 -20.22
C ALA A 13 -10.18 -44.93 -19.34
N LEU A 14 -11.38 -45.11 -19.92
CA LEU A 14 -12.60 -45.41 -19.16
C LEU A 14 -12.56 -46.78 -18.47
N SER A 15 -11.94 -47.79 -19.07
CA SER A 15 -11.76 -49.12 -18.46
C SER A 15 -10.71 -49.12 -17.34
N ASP A 16 -9.69 -48.28 -17.46
CA ASP A 16 -8.63 -48.10 -16.46
C ASP A 16 -9.13 -47.21 -15.33
N VAL A 17 -9.98 -46.22 -15.62
CA VAL A 17 -10.74 -45.43 -14.63
C VAL A 17 -11.79 -46.27 -13.92
N ALA A 18 -12.47 -47.19 -14.60
CA ALA A 18 -13.39 -48.13 -13.96
C ALA A 18 -12.66 -49.18 -13.10
N ARG A 19 -11.47 -49.62 -13.50
CA ARG A 19 -10.59 -50.48 -12.69
C ARG A 19 -9.98 -49.73 -11.50
N LEU A 20 -9.62 -48.46 -11.67
CA LEU A 20 -9.18 -47.54 -10.61
C LEU A 20 -10.29 -47.23 -9.61
N ALA A 21 -11.51 -46.99 -10.09
CA ALA A 21 -12.70 -46.82 -9.25
C ALA A 21 -13.04 -48.13 -8.53
N GLY A 22 -12.91 -49.29 -9.19
CA GLY A 22 -13.06 -50.60 -8.56
C GLY A 22 -12.00 -50.89 -7.49
N ALA A 23 -10.74 -50.54 -7.75
CA ALA A 23 -9.63 -50.69 -6.80
C ALA A 23 -9.72 -49.68 -5.63
N ALA A 24 -10.17 -48.45 -5.89
CA ALA A 24 -10.46 -47.44 -4.86
C ALA A 24 -11.70 -47.82 -4.04
N VAL A 25 -12.72 -48.44 -4.64
CA VAL A 25 -13.87 -49.02 -3.94
C VAL A 25 -13.45 -50.23 -3.10
N GLN A 26 -12.50 -51.07 -3.55
CA GLN A 26 -11.96 -52.17 -2.75
C GLN A 26 -11.02 -51.70 -1.63
N ALA A 27 -10.22 -50.65 -1.86
CA ALA A 27 -9.38 -50.02 -0.83
C ALA A 27 -10.20 -49.20 0.19
N ALA A 28 -11.29 -48.56 -0.24
CA ALA A 28 -12.23 -47.83 0.61
C ALA A 28 -13.35 -48.71 1.22
N ALA A 29 -13.52 -49.95 0.77
CA ALA A 29 -14.42 -50.91 1.41
C ALA A 29 -13.89 -51.42 2.75
N ALA A 30 -12.57 -51.36 2.99
CA ALA A 30 -11.98 -51.76 4.27
C ALA A 30 -12.54 -50.97 5.48
N PRO A 31 -12.68 -49.62 5.46
CA PRO A 31 -13.31 -48.87 6.55
C PRO A 31 -14.86 -48.98 6.60
N ALA A 32 -15.53 -49.35 5.51
CA ALA A 32 -16.97 -49.61 5.51
C ALA A 32 -17.33 -50.91 6.27
N VAL A 33 -16.44 -51.91 6.25
CA VAL A 33 -16.56 -53.13 7.08
C VAL A 33 -16.26 -52.82 8.56
N VAL A 34 -15.35 -51.89 8.85
CA VAL A 34 -15.04 -51.42 10.22
C VAL A 34 -16.23 -50.69 10.86
N THR A 35 -16.99 -49.91 10.08
CA THR A 35 -18.16 -49.18 10.59
C THR A 35 -19.40 -50.07 10.74
N ALA A 36 -19.56 -51.11 9.91
CA ALA A 36 -20.57 -52.15 10.14
C ALA A 36 -20.27 -52.99 11.39
N GLY A 37 -18.99 -53.19 11.73
CA GLY A 37 -18.56 -53.86 12.96
C GLY A 37 -18.67 -53.02 14.24
N LEU A 38 -18.58 -51.69 14.14
CA LEU A 38 -18.67 -50.78 15.30
C LEU A 38 -20.12 -50.52 15.79
N LEU A 39 -21.12 -50.78 14.95
CA LEU A 39 -22.54 -50.61 15.30
C LEU A 39 -23.22 -51.91 15.76
N GLY A 40 -22.50 -53.04 15.73
CA GLY A 40 -22.94 -54.34 16.26
C GLY A 40 -22.15 -54.71 17.52
N ALA A 41 -22.81 -54.61 18.68
CA ALA A 41 -22.42 -55.08 20.02
C ALA A 41 -21.05 -55.76 20.26
N SER A 42 -20.34 -55.17 21.24
CA SER A 42 -19.48 -55.80 22.26
C SER A 42 -18.16 -56.50 21.86
N SER A 43 -17.13 -56.12 22.63
CA SER A 43 -15.92 -56.89 23.00
C SER A 43 -14.62 -56.68 22.18
N ARG A 44 -13.51 -56.91 22.90
CA ARG A 44 -12.09 -56.58 22.65
C ARG A 44 -11.48 -57.13 21.34
N ALA A 45 -12.29 -57.70 20.45
CA ALA A 45 -11.87 -58.19 19.14
C ALA A 45 -11.67 -57.06 18.11
N ALA A 46 -12.42 -55.96 18.21
CA ALA A 46 -12.38 -54.84 17.26
C ALA A 46 -11.01 -54.13 17.19
N VAL A 47 -10.28 -54.07 18.31
CA VAL A 47 -8.95 -53.43 18.40
C VAL A 47 -7.88 -54.26 17.67
N ARG A 48 -7.93 -55.60 17.77
CA ARG A 48 -6.98 -56.49 17.06
C ARG A 48 -7.27 -56.57 15.55
N THR A 49 -8.53 -56.44 15.12
CA THR A 49 -8.88 -56.35 13.69
C THR A 49 -8.54 -54.99 13.08
N ALA A 50 -8.56 -53.90 13.87
CA ALA A 50 -8.07 -52.60 13.43
C ALA A 50 -6.53 -52.60 13.25
N GLU A 51 -5.78 -53.27 14.12
CA GLU A 51 -4.33 -53.49 13.97
C GLU A 51 -3.98 -54.40 12.78
N GLY A 52 -4.79 -55.43 12.50
CA GLY A 52 -4.60 -56.34 11.36
C GLY A 52 -4.98 -55.78 9.98
N LEU A 53 -5.83 -54.75 9.92
CA LEU A 53 -6.21 -54.08 8.66
C LEU A 53 -5.36 -52.84 8.37
N THR A 54 -4.90 -52.13 9.41
CA THR A 54 -3.92 -51.04 9.26
C THR A 54 -2.57 -51.55 8.74
N SER A 55 -2.16 -52.77 9.11
CA SER A 55 -0.96 -53.41 8.54
C SER A 55 -1.10 -53.83 7.07
N ARG A 56 -2.33 -54.12 6.60
CA ARG A 56 -2.61 -54.46 5.18
C ARG A 56 -2.69 -53.24 4.27
N VAL A 57 -3.16 -52.09 4.78
CA VAL A 57 -3.10 -50.80 4.06
C VAL A 57 -1.66 -50.24 4.07
N ALA A 58 -0.90 -50.48 5.14
CA ALA A 58 0.51 -50.09 5.24
C ALA A 58 1.49 -50.99 4.46
N GLY A 59 1.06 -52.16 3.97
CA GLY A 59 1.93 -53.17 3.36
C GLY A 59 2.21 -53.01 1.85
N ARG A 60 1.54 -52.09 1.14
CA ARG A 60 1.74 -51.85 -0.31
C ARG A 60 1.71 -50.36 -0.70
N PRO A 61 2.53 -49.49 -0.09
CA PRO A 61 2.60 -48.06 -0.46
C PRO A 61 3.07 -47.86 -1.91
N VAL A 62 3.88 -48.78 -2.44
CA VAL A 62 4.46 -48.71 -3.79
C VAL A 62 3.40 -48.85 -4.89
N ASP A 63 2.44 -49.76 -4.75
CA ASP A 63 1.38 -49.98 -5.76
C ASP A 63 0.38 -48.81 -5.78
N LEU A 64 -0.02 -48.30 -4.61
CA LEU A 64 -0.87 -47.10 -4.49
C LEU A 64 -0.20 -45.85 -5.08
N ALA A 65 1.10 -45.66 -4.80
CA ALA A 65 1.89 -44.55 -5.34
C ALA A 65 2.01 -44.62 -6.88
N GLN A 66 2.28 -45.81 -7.45
CA GLN A 66 2.37 -46.00 -8.90
C GLN A 66 1.02 -45.76 -9.60
N THR A 67 -0.08 -46.21 -9.00
CA THR A 67 -1.42 -46.02 -9.57
C THR A 67 -1.87 -44.56 -9.48
N ALA A 68 -1.53 -43.86 -8.40
CA ALA A 68 -1.76 -42.42 -8.24
C ALA A 68 -1.00 -41.60 -9.30
N VAL A 69 0.29 -41.89 -9.53
CA VAL A 69 1.12 -41.22 -10.55
C VAL A 69 0.57 -41.40 -11.97
N SER A 70 0.03 -42.57 -12.27
CA SER A 70 -0.58 -42.90 -13.57
C SER A 70 -1.88 -42.10 -13.80
N GLY A 71 -2.75 -42.06 -12.79
CA GLY A 71 -3.99 -41.27 -12.80
C GLY A 71 -3.75 -39.77 -12.85
N LEU A 72 -2.72 -39.30 -12.16
CA LEU A 72 -2.25 -37.90 -12.15
C LEU A 72 -1.79 -37.42 -13.51
N ARG A 73 -0.99 -38.22 -14.24
CA ARG A 73 -0.60 -37.90 -15.62
C ARG A 73 -1.83 -37.82 -16.53
N ALA A 74 -2.68 -38.85 -16.51
CA ALA A 74 -3.86 -38.88 -17.38
C ALA A 74 -4.82 -37.70 -17.12
N ALA A 75 -5.11 -37.39 -15.86
CA ALA A 75 -5.97 -36.26 -15.48
C ALA A 75 -5.31 -34.90 -15.77
N GLY A 76 -4.01 -34.76 -15.48
CA GLY A 76 -3.26 -33.53 -15.70
C GLY A 76 -3.17 -33.14 -17.19
N THR A 77 -2.89 -34.11 -18.07
CA THR A 77 -2.86 -33.87 -19.51
C THR A 77 -4.26 -33.56 -20.07
N LEU A 78 -5.31 -34.19 -19.55
CA LEU A 78 -6.70 -33.95 -19.96
C LEU A 78 -7.25 -32.58 -19.53
N LEU A 79 -6.90 -32.09 -18.34
CA LEU A 79 -7.45 -30.86 -17.77
C LEU A 79 -6.63 -29.60 -18.10
N THR A 80 -5.31 -29.73 -18.20
CA THR A 80 -4.40 -28.56 -18.32
C THR A 80 -3.59 -28.52 -19.61
N GLY A 81 -3.64 -29.56 -20.45
CA GLY A 81 -2.94 -29.63 -21.73
C GLY A 81 -1.42 -29.80 -21.63
N ALA A 82 -0.85 -29.94 -20.43
CA ALA A 82 0.58 -30.13 -20.19
C ALA A 82 0.83 -31.23 -19.16
N ASP A 83 1.93 -31.99 -19.30
CA ASP A 83 2.35 -32.96 -18.27
C ASP A 83 2.86 -32.18 -17.03
N PRO A 84 2.25 -32.34 -15.85
CA PRO A 84 2.74 -31.71 -14.63
C PRO A 84 4.07 -32.30 -14.13
N LEU A 85 4.52 -33.44 -14.67
CA LEU A 85 5.69 -34.20 -14.22
C LEU A 85 6.72 -34.42 -15.36
N PRO A 86 7.47 -33.38 -15.76
CA PRO A 86 8.31 -33.40 -16.96
C PRO A 86 9.52 -34.34 -16.90
N THR A 87 9.97 -34.80 -15.73
CA THR A 87 11.27 -35.49 -15.57
C THR A 87 11.26 -37.01 -15.79
N GLY A 88 10.12 -37.64 -16.09
CA GLY A 88 10.06 -39.03 -16.60
C GLY A 88 10.54 -40.17 -15.67
N ARG A 89 11.22 -39.91 -14.55
CA ARG A 89 11.77 -40.93 -13.64
C ARG A 89 10.71 -41.41 -12.63
N LEU A 90 10.00 -42.48 -12.97
CA LEU A 90 8.99 -43.12 -12.09
C LEU A 90 9.51 -43.46 -10.68
N ARG A 91 10.80 -43.80 -10.54
CA ARG A 91 11.43 -44.10 -9.24
C ARG A 91 11.52 -42.88 -8.33
N GLU A 92 11.73 -41.70 -8.87
CA GLU A 92 11.82 -40.44 -8.12
C GLU A 92 10.45 -40.03 -7.58
N LEU A 93 9.42 -40.14 -8.44
CA LEU A 93 8.03 -39.89 -8.05
C LEU A 93 7.52 -40.85 -6.97
N ALA A 94 7.91 -42.13 -7.06
CA ALA A 94 7.56 -43.12 -6.04
C ALA A 94 8.25 -42.83 -4.69
N ARG A 95 9.52 -42.38 -4.68
CA ARG A 95 10.19 -41.94 -3.45
C ARG A 95 9.49 -40.74 -2.82
N VAL A 96 9.17 -39.70 -3.60
CA VAL A 96 8.44 -38.51 -3.10
C VAL A 96 7.07 -38.87 -2.55
N ALA A 97 6.31 -39.72 -3.27
CA ALA A 97 5.00 -40.19 -2.81
C ALA A 97 5.08 -41.01 -1.50
N THR A 98 6.16 -41.75 -1.28
CA THR A 98 6.38 -42.49 -0.03
C THR A 98 6.64 -41.51 1.13
N GLY A 99 7.44 -40.47 0.89
CA GLY A 99 7.72 -39.41 1.88
C GLY A 99 6.47 -38.66 2.36
N MET A 100 5.41 -38.56 1.55
CA MET A 100 4.14 -37.91 1.95
C MET A 100 3.39 -38.61 3.08
N PHE A 101 3.63 -39.91 3.26
CA PHE A 101 2.98 -40.75 4.27
C PHE A 101 3.91 -41.08 5.44
N GLU A 102 5.13 -40.51 5.47
CA GLU A 102 6.03 -40.60 6.62
C GLU A 102 5.62 -39.57 7.70
N PRO A 103 5.59 -39.95 8.99
CA PRO A 103 5.34 -39.01 10.07
C PRO A 103 6.50 -38.02 10.25
N GLU A 104 6.17 -36.77 10.60
CA GLU A 104 7.10 -35.62 10.60
C GLU A 104 8.33 -35.84 11.51
N GLY A 105 8.15 -36.47 12.66
CA GLY A 105 9.25 -36.74 13.62
C GLY A 105 10.17 -37.91 13.24
N ASP A 106 9.82 -38.71 12.22
CA ASP A 106 10.53 -39.93 11.84
C ASP A 106 10.89 -39.97 10.34
N ARG A 107 10.74 -38.85 9.62
CA ARG A 107 11.00 -38.76 8.18
C ARG A 107 12.47 -39.05 7.88
N ARG A 108 12.74 -39.96 6.93
CA ARG A 108 14.11 -40.37 6.53
C ARG A 108 14.43 -40.10 5.06
N THR A 109 13.41 -39.71 4.30
CA THR A 109 13.54 -39.41 2.89
C THR A 109 13.79 -37.90 2.72
N PRO A 110 15.04 -37.46 2.43
CA PRO A 110 15.34 -36.05 2.23
C PRO A 110 14.71 -35.56 0.93
N ARG A 111 14.27 -34.31 0.92
CA ARG A 111 13.82 -33.64 -0.31
C ARG A 111 15.04 -33.27 -1.15
N VAL A 112 15.03 -33.75 -2.39
CA VAL A 112 16.11 -33.52 -3.36
C VAL A 112 15.52 -32.81 -4.56
N TRP A 113 16.22 -31.79 -5.02
CA TRP A 113 15.94 -31.10 -6.26
C TRP A 113 17.21 -31.04 -7.10
N ALA A 114 17.09 -31.22 -8.41
CA ALA A 114 18.20 -31.11 -9.34
C ALA A 114 17.72 -30.58 -10.69
N ASP A 115 18.41 -29.57 -11.24
CA ASP A 115 18.16 -29.01 -12.56
C ASP A 115 19.44 -28.36 -13.10
N SER A 116 19.71 -28.47 -14.41
CA SER A 116 20.80 -27.76 -15.12
C SER A 116 22.20 -27.73 -14.47
N GLY A 117 22.56 -28.75 -13.68
CA GLY A 117 23.86 -28.86 -13.00
C GLY A 117 23.87 -28.32 -11.57
N LEU A 118 22.75 -27.81 -11.07
CA LEU A 118 22.60 -27.46 -9.66
C LEU A 118 21.82 -28.57 -8.93
N VAL A 119 22.31 -29.00 -7.77
CA VAL A 119 21.70 -30.01 -6.90
C VAL A 119 21.44 -29.38 -5.54
N GLN A 120 20.22 -29.51 -5.04
CA GLN A 120 19.82 -29.07 -3.71
C GLN A 120 19.37 -30.27 -2.88
N VAL A 121 19.94 -30.41 -1.70
CA VAL A 121 19.61 -31.49 -0.76
C VAL A 121 19.20 -30.88 0.57
N GLU A 122 18.05 -31.31 1.08
CA GLU A 122 17.58 -30.96 2.43
C GLU A 122 18.51 -31.52 3.51
N VAL A 123 18.83 -30.69 4.49
CA VAL A 123 19.73 -30.98 5.60
C VAL A 123 19.05 -30.58 6.92
N PRO A 124 19.22 -31.36 8.01
CA PRO A 124 18.68 -31.01 9.32
C PRO A 124 19.11 -29.62 9.77
N ALA A 125 18.21 -28.88 10.42
CA ALA A 125 18.57 -27.61 11.04
C ALA A 125 19.52 -27.86 12.22
N PRO A 126 20.61 -27.09 12.36
CA PRO A 126 21.49 -27.21 13.52
C PRO A 126 20.72 -26.87 14.80
N ALA A 127 21.02 -27.58 15.90
CA ALA A 127 20.40 -27.28 17.19
C ALA A 127 20.68 -25.82 17.61
N PRO A 128 19.71 -25.11 18.23
CA PRO A 128 19.91 -23.72 18.63
C PRO A 128 21.15 -23.59 19.54
N GLY A 129 22.14 -22.79 19.11
CA GLY A 129 23.40 -22.58 19.84
C GLY A 129 24.54 -23.57 19.53
N ALA A 130 24.40 -24.46 18.55
CA ALA A 130 25.50 -25.32 18.10
C ALA A 130 26.48 -24.56 17.15
N PRO A 131 27.81 -24.80 17.23
CA PRO A 131 28.79 -24.08 16.43
C PRO A 131 28.67 -24.33 14.92
N SER A 132 28.94 -23.29 14.12
CA SER A 132 28.89 -23.25 12.63
C SER A 132 29.90 -24.17 11.90
N ASP A 133 30.65 -24.99 12.64
CA ASP A 133 31.71 -25.86 12.10
C ASP A 133 31.15 -27.03 11.28
N ALA A 134 29.95 -27.53 11.60
CA ALA A 134 29.34 -28.66 10.89
C ALA A 134 28.96 -28.31 9.43
N GLY A 135 28.43 -27.11 9.21
CA GLY A 135 28.12 -26.59 7.86
C GLY A 135 29.39 -26.37 7.04
N ARG A 136 30.43 -25.80 7.64
CA ARG A 136 31.74 -25.60 6.98
C ARG A 136 32.45 -26.93 6.67
N ALA A 137 32.33 -27.95 7.54
CA ALA A 137 32.86 -29.29 7.29
C ALA A 137 32.11 -30.01 6.15
N LEU A 138 30.78 -29.89 6.12
CA LEU A 138 29.94 -30.43 5.04
C LEU A 138 30.28 -29.79 3.69
N ARG A 139 30.43 -28.47 3.66
CA ARG A 139 30.86 -27.71 2.47
C ARG A 139 32.21 -28.20 1.94
N ARG A 140 33.25 -28.21 2.78
CA ARG A 140 34.61 -28.62 2.38
C ARG A 140 34.65 -30.04 1.82
N ARG A 141 33.80 -30.94 2.34
CA ARG A 141 33.76 -32.33 1.86
C ARG A 141 33.04 -32.45 0.51
N LEU A 142 32.01 -31.65 0.27
CA LEU A 142 31.32 -31.59 -1.01
C LEU A 142 32.19 -30.94 -2.09
N GLU A 143 32.91 -29.87 -1.77
CA GLU A 143 33.89 -29.25 -2.67
C GLU A 143 35.07 -30.19 -2.98
N GLY A 144 35.33 -31.19 -2.14
CA GLY A 144 36.34 -32.23 -2.37
C GLY A 144 35.93 -33.35 -3.35
N LEU A 145 34.69 -33.36 -3.86
CA LEU A 145 34.23 -34.30 -4.88
C LEU A 145 34.68 -33.82 -6.27
N ASP A 146 35.37 -34.68 -7.02
CA ASP A 146 35.86 -34.37 -8.38
C ASP A 146 34.68 -34.17 -9.36
N GLY A 147 34.42 -32.91 -9.71
CA GLY A 147 33.28 -32.48 -10.53
C GLY A 147 32.29 -31.53 -9.85
N VAL A 148 32.49 -31.18 -8.57
CA VAL A 148 31.77 -30.09 -7.89
C VAL A 148 32.46 -28.76 -8.19
N GLN A 149 31.71 -27.77 -8.70
CA GLN A 149 32.22 -26.43 -8.98
C GLN A 149 32.25 -25.55 -7.74
N TRP A 150 31.18 -25.60 -6.94
CA TRP A 150 31.08 -24.94 -5.64
C TRP A 150 29.97 -25.61 -4.82
N ALA A 151 30.05 -25.50 -3.48
CA ALA A 151 28.97 -25.90 -2.59
C ALA A 151 28.72 -24.81 -1.54
N THR A 152 27.45 -24.54 -1.21
CA THR A 152 27.09 -23.64 -0.10
C THR A 152 26.04 -24.29 0.78
N VAL A 153 26.13 -24.05 2.08
CA VAL A 153 25.16 -24.53 3.07
C VAL A 153 24.29 -23.35 3.47
N ASN A 154 23.01 -23.41 3.14
CA ASN A 154 22.02 -22.42 3.54
C ASN A 154 21.24 -22.96 4.73
N ASP A 155 21.59 -22.47 5.90
CA ASP A 155 21.00 -22.84 7.19
C ASP A 155 19.58 -22.30 7.36
N VAL A 156 19.25 -21.16 6.75
CA VAL A 156 17.89 -20.60 6.73
C VAL A 156 16.91 -21.53 6.02
N LEU A 157 17.30 -22.05 4.86
CA LEU A 157 16.47 -22.97 4.09
C LEU A 157 16.58 -24.42 4.57
N GLY A 158 17.55 -24.73 5.44
CA GLY A 158 17.91 -26.10 5.78
C GLY A 158 18.34 -26.90 4.55
N ARG A 159 19.11 -26.29 3.64
CA ARG A 159 19.50 -26.91 2.35
C ARG A 159 20.94 -26.66 2.00
N VAL A 160 21.52 -27.63 1.31
CA VAL A 160 22.83 -27.49 0.69
C VAL A 160 22.66 -27.36 -0.81
N LEU A 161 23.21 -26.29 -1.38
CA LEU A 161 23.24 -26.07 -2.83
C LEU A 161 24.63 -26.46 -3.34
N VAL A 162 24.66 -27.30 -4.37
CA VAL A 162 25.89 -27.81 -4.97
C VAL A 162 25.81 -27.63 -6.48
N ALA A 163 26.74 -26.89 -7.06
CA ALA A 163 26.90 -26.85 -8.51
C ALA A 163 27.83 -27.98 -8.93
N VAL A 164 27.38 -28.84 -9.85
CA VAL A 164 28.06 -30.05 -10.30
C VAL A 164 28.15 -30.10 -11.83
N ASP A 165 29.27 -30.59 -12.33
CA ASP A 165 29.37 -31.10 -13.69
C ASP A 165 28.65 -32.46 -13.76
N GLN A 166 27.46 -32.45 -14.36
CA GLN A 166 26.58 -33.63 -14.48
C GLN A 166 27.22 -34.82 -15.22
N ARG A 167 28.35 -34.60 -15.93
CA ARG A 167 29.08 -35.68 -16.60
C ARG A 167 29.99 -36.47 -15.66
N ARG A 168 30.36 -35.90 -14.50
CA ARG A 168 31.33 -36.47 -13.56
C ARG A 168 30.70 -36.91 -12.24
N VAL A 169 29.71 -36.18 -11.74
CA VAL A 169 29.07 -36.44 -10.45
C VAL A 169 27.55 -36.52 -10.62
N GLY A 170 26.95 -37.61 -10.13
CA GLY A 170 25.50 -37.80 -10.13
C GLY A 170 24.82 -37.20 -8.89
N VAL A 171 23.51 -36.96 -8.99
CA VAL A 171 22.68 -36.49 -7.86
C VAL A 171 22.76 -37.44 -6.66
N GLU A 172 22.72 -38.74 -6.92
CA GLU A 172 22.82 -39.79 -5.91
C GLU A 172 24.16 -39.77 -5.15
N ASP A 173 25.26 -39.33 -5.78
CA ASP A 173 26.57 -39.24 -5.13
C ASP A 173 26.57 -38.11 -4.08
N VAL A 174 26.05 -36.94 -4.45
CA VAL A 174 25.87 -35.79 -3.55
C VAL A 174 24.97 -36.16 -2.35
N VAL A 175 23.83 -36.81 -2.61
CA VAL A 175 22.89 -37.24 -1.55
C VAL A 175 23.53 -38.27 -0.62
N THR A 176 24.35 -39.18 -1.16
CA THR A 176 25.07 -40.19 -0.37
C THR A 176 26.12 -39.53 0.51
N THR A 177 26.90 -38.58 -0.01
CA THR A 177 27.89 -37.83 0.78
C THR A 177 27.24 -37.07 1.93
N VAL A 178 26.14 -36.35 1.68
CA VAL A 178 25.37 -35.64 2.71
C VAL A 178 24.89 -36.63 3.80
N ARG A 179 24.34 -37.78 3.41
CA ARG A 179 23.87 -38.81 4.36
C ARG A 179 25.01 -39.43 5.18
N THR A 180 26.13 -39.78 4.55
CA THR A 180 27.27 -40.39 5.27
C THR A 180 27.86 -39.47 6.33
N LEU A 181 27.87 -38.15 6.09
CA LEU A 181 28.31 -37.15 7.07
C LEU A 181 27.30 -36.98 8.22
N GLN A 182 26.01 -37.05 7.91
CA GLN A 182 24.95 -37.02 8.93
C GLN A 182 25.03 -38.25 9.84
N ASP A 183 25.21 -39.44 9.26
CA ASP A 183 25.34 -40.69 10.01
C ASP A 183 26.62 -40.74 10.86
N ALA A 184 27.73 -40.17 10.37
CA ALA A 184 29.02 -40.13 11.07
C ALA A 184 29.03 -39.22 12.32
N ASN A 185 28.20 -38.18 12.36
CA ASN A 185 28.07 -37.29 13.53
C ASN A 185 27.22 -37.88 14.67
N GLY A 186 26.80 -39.16 14.57
CA GLY A 186 26.24 -39.93 15.69
C GLY A 186 24.87 -39.47 16.19
N ARG A 187 24.23 -38.51 15.53
CA ARG A 187 22.91 -38.01 15.92
C ARG A 187 21.88 -38.44 14.89
N ARG A 188 20.85 -39.15 15.36
CA ARG A 188 19.58 -39.34 14.63
C ARG A 188 18.85 -38.00 14.61
N GLU A 189 19.32 -37.04 13.81
CA GLU A 189 18.72 -35.71 13.73
C GLU A 189 17.46 -35.78 12.86
N VAL A 190 16.34 -35.38 13.47
CA VAL A 190 15.02 -35.28 12.84
C VAL A 190 15.06 -34.11 11.86
N LEU A 191 14.61 -34.33 10.62
CA LEU A 191 14.50 -33.27 9.61
C LEU A 191 13.51 -32.19 10.12
N PRO A 192 13.80 -30.89 9.90
CA PRO A 192 13.01 -29.78 10.44
C PRO A 192 11.55 -29.79 9.94
N GLU A 193 10.70 -29.06 10.67
CA GLU A 193 9.28 -28.88 10.31
C GLU A 193 9.19 -28.31 8.88
N PRO A 194 8.37 -28.89 7.99
CA PRO A 194 8.45 -28.58 6.56
C PRO A 194 8.03 -27.14 6.27
N ALA A 195 9.00 -26.30 5.93
CA ALA A 195 8.76 -25.13 5.09
C ALA A 195 8.52 -25.63 3.66
N ASP A 196 7.39 -25.25 3.05
CA ASP A 196 7.04 -25.61 1.67
C ASP A 196 7.97 -24.87 0.69
N HIS A 197 9.17 -25.42 0.46
CA HIS A 197 10.16 -24.80 -0.42
C HIS A 197 9.69 -24.88 -1.88
N PRO A 198 9.86 -23.81 -2.69
CA PRO A 198 9.39 -23.75 -4.08
C PRO A 198 9.97 -24.84 -5.01
N ALA A 199 11.14 -25.38 -4.67
CA ALA A 199 11.80 -26.44 -5.42
C ALA A 199 11.19 -27.85 -5.17
N ASP A 200 10.38 -28.02 -4.12
CA ASP A 200 9.86 -29.34 -3.73
C ASP A 200 8.79 -29.86 -4.68
N LEU A 201 8.85 -31.15 -5.01
CA LEU A 201 7.83 -31.84 -5.82
C LEU A 201 6.64 -32.33 -4.98
N GLU A 202 6.84 -32.46 -3.67
CA GLU A 202 5.86 -33.02 -2.74
C GLU A 202 4.55 -32.19 -2.69
N PRO A 203 4.58 -30.85 -2.47
CA PRO A 203 3.35 -30.05 -2.46
C PRO A 203 2.58 -30.09 -3.79
N LEU A 204 3.32 -30.13 -4.91
CA LEU A 204 2.73 -30.21 -6.26
C LEU A 204 1.97 -31.53 -6.45
N LEU A 205 2.58 -32.64 -6.07
CA LEU A 205 1.99 -33.97 -6.17
C LEU A 205 0.80 -34.14 -5.21
N ALA A 206 0.89 -33.57 -4.00
CA ALA A 206 -0.20 -33.64 -3.02
C ALA A 206 -1.44 -32.89 -3.51
N VAL A 207 -1.30 -31.65 -3.97
CA VAL A 207 -2.44 -30.87 -4.49
C VAL A 207 -2.97 -31.47 -5.78
N ALA A 208 -2.10 -32.01 -6.65
CA ALA A 208 -2.56 -32.71 -7.85
C ALA A 208 -3.35 -33.98 -7.50
N ALA A 209 -2.96 -34.71 -6.45
CA ALA A 209 -3.67 -35.90 -5.99
C ALA A 209 -5.05 -35.53 -5.42
N ALA A 210 -5.12 -34.47 -4.63
CA ALA A 210 -6.38 -33.89 -4.14
C ALA A 210 -7.32 -33.54 -5.31
N LEU A 211 -6.81 -32.82 -6.33
CA LEU A 211 -7.58 -32.49 -7.53
C LEU A 211 -8.08 -33.74 -8.27
N ALA A 212 -7.23 -34.76 -8.43
CA ALA A 212 -7.60 -36.01 -9.08
C ALA A 212 -8.71 -36.75 -8.30
N VAL A 213 -8.58 -36.82 -6.97
CA VAL A 213 -9.57 -37.43 -6.07
C VAL A 213 -10.93 -36.74 -6.19
N ASP A 214 -10.97 -35.41 -6.12
CA ASP A 214 -12.23 -34.66 -6.20
C ASP A 214 -12.86 -34.73 -7.60
N THR A 215 -12.07 -34.63 -8.67
CA THR A 215 -12.56 -34.73 -10.05
C THR A 215 -13.11 -36.13 -10.36
N LEU A 216 -12.43 -37.18 -9.92
CA LEU A 216 -12.95 -38.55 -9.97
C LEU A 216 -14.22 -38.69 -9.13
N GLY A 217 -14.29 -38.04 -7.97
CA GLY A 217 -15.49 -38.02 -7.15
C GLY A 217 -16.69 -37.36 -7.84
N VAL A 218 -16.48 -36.25 -8.57
CA VAL A 218 -17.51 -35.64 -9.42
C VAL A 218 -17.97 -36.60 -10.52
N ALA A 219 -17.03 -37.21 -11.24
CA ALA A 219 -17.34 -38.14 -12.32
C ALA A 219 -18.11 -39.37 -11.82
N ALA A 220 -17.69 -39.96 -10.69
CA ALA A 220 -18.38 -41.08 -10.05
C ALA A 220 -19.78 -40.69 -9.55
N ALA A 221 -19.94 -39.51 -8.96
CA ALA A 221 -21.25 -39.01 -8.53
C ALA A 221 -22.22 -38.80 -9.70
N LEU A 222 -21.73 -38.28 -10.83
CA LEU A 222 -22.52 -38.08 -12.05
C LEU A 222 -22.85 -39.42 -12.74
N ALA A 223 -21.88 -40.33 -12.84
CA ALA A 223 -22.10 -41.66 -13.37
C ALA A 223 -23.10 -42.46 -12.53
N GLY A 224 -23.00 -42.38 -11.20
CA GLY A 224 -23.97 -42.99 -10.28
C GLY A 224 -25.38 -42.43 -10.42
N ARG A 225 -25.56 -41.17 -10.85
CA ARG A 225 -26.89 -40.62 -11.20
C ARG A 225 -27.41 -41.11 -12.54
N ALA A 226 -26.52 -41.37 -13.50
CA ALA A 226 -26.88 -41.84 -14.84
C ALA A 226 -27.14 -43.36 -14.86
N LEU A 227 -26.51 -44.11 -13.96
CA LEU A 227 -26.65 -45.55 -13.78
C LEU A 227 -27.74 -45.86 -12.72
N PRO A 228 -28.42 -47.01 -12.80
CA PRO A 228 -29.45 -47.41 -11.84
C PRO A 228 -28.84 -47.92 -10.51
N VAL A 229 -27.86 -47.22 -9.96
CA VAL A 229 -27.22 -47.56 -8.68
C VAL A 229 -27.97 -46.86 -7.56
N PRO A 230 -28.47 -47.58 -6.53
CA PRO A 230 -29.13 -46.94 -5.40
C PRO A 230 -28.12 -46.11 -4.59
N ALA A 231 -28.47 -44.86 -4.29
CA ALA A 231 -27.64 -43.99 -3.47
C ALA A 231 -27.60 -44.48 -2.01
N LEU A 232 -26.43 -44.47 -1.39
CA LEU A 232 -26.26 -44.80 0.02
C LEU A 232 -27.08 -43.86 0.93
N SER A 233 -27.51 -44.36 2.09
CA SER A 233 -28.30 -43.59 3.05
C SER A 233 -27.49 -42.37 3.52
N ARG A 234 -28.12 -41.19 3.52
CA ARG A 234 -27.44 -39.90 3.73
C ARG A 234 -27.02 -39.65 5.18
N HIS A 235 -27.33 -40.60 6.06
CA HIS A 235 -26.81 -40.67 7.42
C HIS A 235 -25.34 -41.12 7.43
N ALA A 236 -24.86 -41.88 6.44
CA ALA A 236 -23.43 -42.20 6.30
C ALA A 236 -22.56 -40.94 6.13
N THR A 237 -23.12 -39.87 5.54
CA THR A 237 -22.41 -38.59 5.42
C THR A 237 -22.17 -37.91 6.77
N LEU A 238 -23.00 -38.21 7.78
CA LEU A 238 -22.83 -37.64 9.12
C LEU A 238 -21.55 -38.12 9.78
N THR A 239 -21.21 -39.39 9.60
CA THR A 239 -20.02 -40.03 10.16
C THR A 239 -18.75 -39.32 9.71
N VAL A 240 -18.66 -38.92 8.44
CA VAL A 240 -17.47 -38.21 7.92
C VAL A 240 -17.45 -36.75 8.33
N THR A 241 -18.58 -36.04 8.33
CA THR A 241 -18.60 -34.67 8.90
C THR A 241 -18.23 -34.65 10.37
N LEU A 242 -18.66 -35.65 11.15
CA LEU A 242 -18.24 -35.82 12.54
C LEU A 242 -16.74 -36.11 12.63
N LEU A 243 -16.20 -36.97 11.77
CA LEU A 243 -14.75 -37.24 11.69
C LEU A 243 -13.93 -35.98 11.36
N ASP A 244 -14.38 -35.17 10.39
CA ASP A 244 -13.70 -33.97 9.90
C ASP A 244 -13.72 -32.83 10.96
N THR A 245 -14.71 -32.82 11.85
CA THR A 245 -14.82 -31.85 12.96
C THR A 245 -14.09 -32.24 14.25
N GLN A 246 -13.50 -33.43 14.35
CA GLN A 246 -12.90 -33.93 15.59
C GLN A 246 -11.37 -33.87 15.52
N ASP A 247 -10.79 -32.80 16.08
CA ASP A 247 -9.36 -32.49 16.04
C ASP A 247 -8.46 -33.62 16.56
N TRP A 248 -8.95 -34.44 17.51
CA TRP A 248 -8.19 -35.58 18.04
C TRP A 248 -7.95 -36.69 17.02
N ILE A 249 -8.87 -36.90 16.06
CA ILE A 249 -8.75 -37.93 15.02
C ILE A 249 -7.69 -37.49 14.00
N SER A 250 -7.78 -36.23 13.56
CA SER A 250 -6.77 -35.62 12.67
C SER A 250 -5.40 -35.59 13.34
N GLY A 251 -5.31 -35.31 14.64
CA GLY A 251 -4.07 -35.35 15.40
C GLY A 251 -3.45 -36.76 15.48
N LEU A 252 -4.26 -37.80 15.70
CA LEU A 252 -3.79 -39.20 15.70
C LEU A 252 -3.31 -39.65 14.31
N LEU A 253 -4.04 -39.30 13.25
CA LEU A 253 -3.64 -39.59 11.87
C LEU A 253 -2.35 -38.85 11.51
N THR A 254 -2.24 -37.57 11.85
CA THR A 254 -1.07 -36.73 11.55
C THR A 254 0.20 -37.30 12.19
N ARG A 255 0.11 -37.76 13.45
CA ARG A 255 1.22 -38.43 14.14
C ARG A 255 1.67 -39.74 13.50
N ARG A 256 0.83 -40.39 12.70
CA ARG A 256 1.07 -41.75 12.18
C ARG A 256 1.41 -41.81 10.69
N ILE A 257 0.78 -40.97 9.88
CA ILE A 257 0.92 -40.95 8.41
C ILE A 257 1.32 -39.57 7.87
N GLY A 258 1.76 -38.65 8.74
CA GLY A 258 2.13 -37.28 8.36
C GLY A 258 0.93 -36.38 8.06
N ARG A 259 1.19 -35.07 7.99
CA ARG A 259 0.16 -34.04 7.74
C ARG A 259 -0.39 -34.07 6.31
N VAL A 260 0.50 -34.23 5.32
CA VAL A 260 0.13 -34.34 3.91
C VAL A 260 -0.68 -35.61 3.67
N GLY A 261 -0.20 -36.77 4.14
CA GLY A 261 -0.92 -38.04 4.06
C GLY A 261 -2.29 -37.99 4.75
N THR A 262 -2.40 -37.40 5.95
CA THR A 262 -3.68 -37.23 6.66
C THR A 262 -4.68 -36.40 5.85
N ARG A 263 -4.25 -35.28 5.27
CA ARG A 263 -5.11 -34.44 4.43
C ARG A 263 -5.64 -35.21 3.22
N LEU A 264 -4.76 -35.91 2.50
CA LEU A 264 -5.15 -36.72 1.33
C LEU A 264 -6.13 -37.84 1.68
N VAL A 265 -5.93 -38.50 2.83
CA VAL A 265 -6.84 -39.55 3.30
C VAL A 265 -8.23 -39.00 3.65
N LEU A 266 -8.29 -37.85 4.34
CA LEU A 266 -9.56 -37.22 4.69
C LEU A 266 -10.30 -36.69 3.45
N GLU A 267 -9.58 -36.06 2.51
CA GLU A 267 -10.12 -35.62 1.21
C GLU A 267 -10.63 -36.83 0.40
N GLY A 268 -9.86 -37.91 0.32
CA GLY A 268 -10.26 -39.17 -0.31
C GLY A 268 -11.52 -39.77 0.28
N LEU A 269 -11.60 -39.87 1.61
CA LEU A 269 -12.76 -40.38 2.32
C LEU A 269 -14.00 -39.52 2.04
N SER A 270 -13.84 -38.19 2.03
CA SER A 270 -14.90 -37.23 1.72
C SER A 270 -15.38 -37.37 0.28
N ALA A 271 -14.47 -37.50 -0.70
CA ALA A 271 -14.80 -37.68 -2.11
C ALA A 271 -15.54 -39.00 -2.37
N VAL A 272 -15.09 -40.12 -1.78
CA VAL A 272 -15.77 -41.42 -1.88
C VAL A 272 -17.19 -41.33 -1.34
N LEU A 273 -17.38 -40.69 -0.19
CA LEU A 273 -18.67 -40.54 0.44
C LEU A 273 -19.62 -39.63 -0.36
N HIS A 274 -19.11 -38.53 -0.91
CA HIS A 274 -19.88 -37.66 -1.80
C HIS A 274 -20.25 -38.34 -3.13
N SER A 275 -19.39 -39.23 -3.62
CA SER A 275 -19.67 -40.09 -4.77
C SER A 275 -20.77 -41.11 -4.47
N ALA A 276 -20.64 -41.82 -3.35
CA ALA A 276 -21.63 -42.78 -2.85
C ALA A 276 -23.02 -42.17 -2.58
N THR A 277 -23.04 -40.89 -2.20
CA THR A 277 -24.28 -40.11 -2.01
C THR A 277 -24.74 -39.36 -3.26
N GLN A 278 -24.05 -39.54 -4.40
CA GLN A 278 -24.37 -38.94 -5.69
C GLN A 278 -24.51 -37.40 -5.61
N SER A 279 -23.61 -36.75 -4.85
CA SER A 279 -23.59 -35.31 -4.60
C SER A 279 -22.34 -34.65 -5.19
N PRO A 280 -22.37 -34.22 -6.46
CA PRO A 280 -21.16 -33.71 -7.15
C PRO A 280 -20.74 -32.31 -6.70
N THR A 281 -21.58 -31.55 -5.99
CA THR A 281 -21.33 -30.12 -5.74
C THR A 281 -20.13 -29.86 -4.82
N VAL A 282 -19.94 -30.66 -3.77
CA VAL A 282 -18.85 -30.44 -2.80
C VAL A 282 -17.50 -30.83 -3.42
N PRO A 283 -17.36 -32.03 -4.04
CA PRO A 283 -16.14 -32.35 -4.78
C PRO A 283 -15.85 -31.37 -5.92
N ALA A 284 -16.87 -30.84 -6.60
CA ALA A 284 -16.66 -29.82 -7.64
C ALA A 284 -16.07 -28.52 -7.08
N ILE A 285 -16.56 -28.04 -5.93
CA ILE A 285 -15.99 -26.85 -5.26
C ILE A 285 -14.56 -27.12 -4.80
N ASN A 286 -14.29 -28.28 -4.18
CA ASN A 286 -12.95 -28.64 -3.76
C ASN A 286 -12.00 -28.79 -4.96
N ALA A 287 -12.45 -29.38 -6.07
CA ALA A 287 -11.67 -29.48 -7.30
C ALA A 287 -11.27 -28.11 -7.86
N VAL A 288 -12.17 -27.11 -7.81
CA VAL A 288 -11.82 -25.74 -8.21
C VAL A 288 -10.74 -25.16 -7.29
N ALA A 289 -10.87 -25.32 -5.97
CA ALA A 289 -9.87 -24.85 -5.01
C ALA A 289 -8.51 -25.56 -5.20
N SER A 290 -8.50 -26.88 -5.36
CA SER A 290 -7.28 -27.65 -5.63
C SER A 290 -6.67 -27.31 -6.98
N ALA A 291 -7.47 -26.96 -8.00
CA ALA A 291 -6.94 -26.46 -9.28
C ALA A 291 -6.24 -25.11 -9.11
N GLN A 292 -6.78 -24.20 -8.29
CA GLN A 292 -6.12 -22.91 -7.99
C GLN A 292 -4.80 -23.13 -7.24
N GLN A 293 -4.80 -23.98 -6.20
CA GLN A 293 -3.58 -24.34 -5.46
C GLN A 293 -2.54 -25.02 -6.38
N LEU A 294 -2.98 -25.86 -7.32
CA LEU A 294 -2.06 -26.51 -8.26
C LEU A 294 -1.38 -25.49 -9.18
N LEU A 295 -2.14 -24.50 -9.66
CA LEU A 295 -1.61 -23.41 -10.47
C LEU A 295 -0.65 -22.52 -9.68
N GLU A 296 -0.98 -22.20 -8.42
CA GLU A 296 -0.12 -21.49 -7.46
C GLU A 296 1.23 -22.20 -7.31
N VAL A 297 1.23 -23.46 -6.85
CA VAL A 297 2.46 -24.24 -6.61
C VAL A 297 3.28 -24.39 -7.90
N ARG A 298 2.61 -24.61 -9.04
CA ARG A 298 3.28 -24.68 -10.34
C ARG A 298 3.95 -23.36 -10.72
N ALA A 299 3.27 -22.23 -10.52
CA ALA A 299 3.82 -20.92 -10.85
C ALA A 299 5.01 -20.57 -9.96
N ARG A 300 4.93 -20.86 -8.67
CA ARG A 300 6.04 -20.69 -7.71
C ARG A 300 7.30 -21.44 -8.16
N ARG A 301 7.13 -22.72 -8.53
CA ARG A 301 8.22 -23.55 -9.08
C ARG A 301 8.77 -23.01 -10.40
N GLN A 302 7.93 -22.45 -11.27
CA GLN A 302 8.36 -21.86 -12.54
C GLN A 302 9.18 -20.57 -12.33
N VAL A 303 8.81 -19.73 -11.36
CA VAL A 303 9.59 -18.54 -11.02
C VAL A 303 10.93 -18.92 -10.42
N TRP A 304 10.92 -19.87 -9.48
CA TRP A 304 12.15 -20.43 -8.90
C TRP A 304 13.13 -20.84 -10.00
N ARG A 305 12.71 -21.70 -10.93
CA ARG A 305 13.55 -22.14 -12.07
C ARG A 305 14.05 -21.00 -12.95
N ARG A 306 13.26 -19.94 -13.15
CA ARG A 306 13.67 -18.79 -13.97
C ARG A 306 14.69 -17.90 -13.27
N ARG A 307 14.63 -17.82 -11.94
CA ARG A 307 15.50 -16.96 -11.12
C ARG A 307 16.61 -17.73 -10.41
N GLU A 308 16.70 -19.04 -10.60
CA GLU A 308 17.65 -19.89 -9.91
C GLU A 308 19.11 -19.47 -10.13
N GLU A 309 19.47 -19.12 -11.36
CA GLU A 309 20.80 -18.61 -11.70
C GLU A 309 21.09 -17.22 -11.13
N GLU A 310 20.06 -16.43 -10.82
CA GLU A 310 20.18 -15.11 -10.15
C GLU A 310 20.36 -15.30 -8.65
N LEU A 311 19.61 -16.24 -8.06
CA LEU A 311 19.50 -16.41 -6.60
C LEU A 311 20.61 -17.29 -6.03
N CYS A 312 21.14 -18.24 -6.80
CA CYS A 312 22.12 -19.23 -6.33
C CYS A 312 23.57 -18.91 -6.71
N ARG A 313 23.89 -17.68 -7.14
CA ARG A 313 25.28 -17.28 -7.38
C ARG A 313 26.03 -17.11 -6.06
N PRO A 314 27.30 -17.54 -5.98
CA PRO A 314 28.17 -17.17 -4.86
C PRO A 314 28.36 -15.65 -4.82
N ASP A 315 28.39 -15.08 -3.62
CA ASP A 315 28.64 -13.65 -3.39
C ASP A 315 30.05 -13.30 -3.92
N PRO A 316 30.22 -12.29 -4.78
CA PRO A 316 31.51 -11.95 -5.39
C PRO A 316 32.61 -11.59 -4.37
N ASP A 317 32.24 -11.03 -3.21
CA ASP A 317 33.21 -10.51 -2.24
C ASP A 317 33.81 -11.59 -1.32
N GLY A 318 33.33 -12.83 -1.36
CA GLY A 318 33.84 -13.93 -0.52
C GLY A 318 33.68 -13.72 0.99
N THR A 319 33.25 -12.54 1.43
CA THR A 319 32.78 -12.22 2.76
C THR A 319 31.49 -12.98 2.98
N GLU A 320 31.56 -14.05 3.76
CA GLU A 320 30.38 -14.54 4.47
C GLU A 320 29.74 -13.29 5.12
N PRO A 321 28.43 -13.06 4.97
CA PRO A 321 27.78 -11.94 5.64
C PRO A 321 28.19 -12.04 7.12
N GLU A 322 28.90 -11.03 7.62
CA GLU A 322 29.49 -11.06 8.96
C GLU A 322 28.46 -11.61 9.94
N ASP A 323 28.77 -12.80 10.47
CA ASP A 323 28.08 -13.41 11.60
C ASP A 323 28.24 -12.42 12.77
N THR A 324 27.34 -11.44 12.84
CA THR A 324 27.29 -10.43 13.89
C THR A 324 26.76 -11.11 15.15
N GLY A 325 27.64 -11.88 15.78
CA GLY A 325 27.48 -12.42 17.13
C GLY A 325 26.36 -13.46 17.32
N PRO A 326 26.24 -14.01 18.54
CA PRO A 326 25.19 -14.96 18.88
C PRO A 326 23.82 -14.31 18.66
N SER A 327 23.08 -14.85 17.70
CA SER A 327 21.73 -14.51 17.27
C SER A 327 20.74 -14.25 18.43
N ALA A 328 20.62 -12.99 18.85
CA ALA A 328 19.61 -12.52 19.79
C ALA A 328 18.17 -12.52 19.20
N GLY A 329 18.04 -12.68 17.87
CA GLY A 329 16.74 -12.66 17.16
C GLY A 329 16.01 -14.01 17.02
N SER A 330 16.64 -15.14 17.37
CA SER A 330 16.09 -16.50 17.18
C SER A 330 14.97 -16.89 18.17
N GLY A 331 14.58 -15.98 19.06
CA GLY A 331 13.48 -16.21 20.00
C GLY A 331 12.15 -16.52 19.31
N THR A 332 11.34 -17.37 19.91
CA THR A 332 9.93 -17.51 19.51
C THR A 332 9.23 -16.17 19.64
N ARG A 333 8.29 -15.88 18.71
CA ARG A 333 7.42 -14.69 18.76
C ARG A 333 6.89 -14.47 20.20
N PRO A 334 7.02 -13.26 20.79
CA PRO A 334 6.71 -13.01 22.21
C PRO A 334 5.29 -13.38 22.62
N VAL A 335 4.32 -13.13 21.73
CA VAL A 335 2.91 -13.48 21.89
C VAL A 335 2.41 -14.17 20.62
N PRO A 336 1.34 -14.98 20.66
CA PRO A 336 0.78 -15.58 19.45
C PRO A 336 0.32 -14.53 18.44
N LEU A 337 0.50 -14.81 17.15
CA LEU A 337 0.03 -13.92 16.07
C LEU A 337 -1.48 -13.68 16.21
N PRO A 338 -1.95 -12.41 16.26
CA PRO A 338 -3.36 -12.09 16.41
C PRO A 338 -4.24 -12.85 15.41
N ALA A 339 -5.39 -13.32 15.89
CA ALA A 339 -6.36 -14.03 15.05
C ALA A 339 -6.97 -13.07 14.02
N GLY A 340 -6.95 -13.47 12.74
CA GLY A 340 -7.57 -12.73 11.65
C GLY A 340 -9.09 -12.69 11.77
N VAL A 341 -9.75 -11.98 10.85
CA VAL A 341 -11.23 -11.86 10.86
C VAL A 341 -11.88 -13.23 10.65
N VAL A 342 -11.30 -14.06 9.77
CA VAL A 342 -11.77 -15.43 9.50
C VAL A 342 -11.53 -16.35 10.70
N ASP A 343 -10.37 -16.24 11.36
CA ASP A 343 -10.02 -17.10 12.49
C ASP A 343 -10.90 -16.81 13.71
N ARG A 344 -11.17 -15.51 14.00
CA ARG A 344 -12.13 -15.10 15.04
C ARG A 344 -13.55 -15.57 14.75
N TYR A 345 -13.94 -15.61 13.48
CA TYR A 345 -15.23 -16.16 13.08
C TYR A 345 -15.29 -17.67 13.32
N GLN A 346 -14.26 -18.41 12.93
CA GLN A 346 -14.17 -19.85 13.10
C GLN A 346 -14.20 -20.25 14.58
N SER A 347 -13.46 -19.55 15.45
CA SER A 347 -13.43 -19.84 16.89
C SER A 347 -14.78 -19.59 17.57
N ARG A 348 -15.57 -18.61 17.09
CA ARG A 348 -16.93 -18.34 17.57
C ARG A 348 -17.98 -19.31 16.99
N LEU A 349 -17.71 -19.92 15.83
CA LEU A 349 -18.69 -20.80 15.15
C LEU A 349 -18.85 -22.14 15.86
N ALA A 350 -17.80 -22.73 16.41
CA ALA A 350 -17.86 -24.04 17.07
C ALA A 350 -18.84 -24.07 18.28
N PRO A 351 -18.70 -23.21 19.31
CA PRO A 351 -19.62 -23.23 20.46
C PRO A 351 -21.06 -22.86 20.07
N THR A 352 -21.23 -21.94 19.12
CA THR A 352 -22.56 -21.52 18.64
C THR A 352 -23.25 -22.63 17.85
N THR A 353 -22.50 -23.39 17.04
CA THR A 353 -23.01 -24.57 16.33
C THR A 353 -23.47 -25.64 17.31
N THR A 354 -22.66 -25.97 18.32
CA THR A 354 -23.02 -26.96 19.35
C THR A 354 -24.29 -26.56 20.10
N ALA A 355 -24.39 -25.29 20.54
CA ALA A 355 -25.58 -24.79 21.22
C ALA A 355 -26.84 -24.85 20.33
N ALA A 356 -26.72 -24.47 19.05
CA ALA A 356 -27.82 -24.52 18.09
C ALA A 356 -28.29 -25.96 17.82
N VAL A 357 -27.35 -26.90 17.72
CA VAL A 357 -27.63 -28.33 17.52
C VAL A 357 -28.36 -28.94 18.71
N LEU A 358 -27.91 -28.64 19.94
CA LEU A 358 -28.58 -29.08 21.16
C LEU A 358 -29.98 -28.48 21.28
N ALA A 359 -30.14 -27.20 20.96
CA ALA A 359 -31.44 -26.53 20.97
C ALA A 359 -32.41 -27.17 19.97
N VAL A 360 -32.00 -27.37 18.71
CA VAL A 360 -32.84 -28.01 17.69
C VAL A 360 -33.16 -29.47 18.06
N LEU A 361 -32.22 -30.19 18.66
CA LEU A 361 -32.45 -31.55 19.15
C LEU A 361 -33.50 -31.57 20.28
N ALA A 362 -33.39 -30.66 21.26
CA ALA A 362 -34.34 -30.54 22.36
C ALA A 362 -35.74 -30.15 21.88
N LEU A 363 -35.83 -29.19 20.95
CA LEU A 363 -37.10 -28.65 20.43
C LEU A 363 -37.81 -29.63 19.49
N THR A 364 -37.06 -30.30 18.61
CA THR A 364 -37.66 -31.15 17.56
C THR A 364 -37.68 -32.62 17.91
N ARG A 365 -36.86 -33.06 18.89
CA ARG A 365 -36.61 -34.47 19.25
C ARG A 365 -36.26 -35.36 18.04
N ARG A 366 -35.70 -34.76 16.98
CA ARG A 366 -35.37 -35.45 15.73
C ARG A 366 -33.87 -35.32 15.45
N PRO A 367 -33.08 -36.39 15.65
CA PRO A 367 -31.63 -36.33 15.45
C PRO A 367 -31.26 -36.00 13.99
N GLY A 368 -32.11 -36.34 13.02
CA GLY A 368 -31.91 -35.96 11.61
C GLY A 368 -31.85 -34.45 11.35
N ARG A 369 -32.60 -33.62 12.10
CA ARG A 369 -32.56 -32.15 11.94
C ARG A 369 -31.31 -31.55 12.58
N ALA A 370 -30.92 -32.05 13.75
CA ALA A 370 -29.67 -31.69 14.41
C ALA A 370 -28.46 -32.01 13.52
N ALA A 371 -28.48 -33.19 12.89
CA ALA A 371 -27.52 -33.63 11.88
C ALA A 371 -27.44 -32.70 10.64
N ASP A 372 -28.57 -32.23 10.12
CA ASP A 372 -28.60 -31.32 8.99
C ASP A 372 -28.08 -29.92 9.35
N LEU A 373 -28.30 -29.50 10.60
CA LEU A 373 -27.80 -28.23 11.13
C LEU A 373 -26.26 -28.24 11.23
N VAL A 374 -25.66 -29.31 11.74
CA VAL A 374 -24.19 -29.49 11.77
C VAL A 374 -23.60 -29.35 10.36
N LYS A 375 -24.27 -29.91 9.34
CA LYS A 375 -23.81 -29.81 7.94
C LYS A 375 -24.00 -28.43 7.34
N ALA A 376 -25.01 -27.69 7.77
CA ALA A 376 -25.34 -26.37 7.24
C ALA A 376 -24.44 -25.26 7.82
N LEU A 377 -24.04 -25.40 9.09
CA LEU A 377 -23.19 -24.44 9.79
C LEU A 377 -21.71 -24.77 9.56
N SER A 378 -21.13 -24.20 8.50
CA SER A 378 -19.75 -24.47 8.10
C SER A 378 -18.92 -23.20 7.95
N PRO A 379 -17.63 -23.19 8.34
CA PRO A 379 -16.75 -22.05 8.09
C PRO A 379 -16.20 -22.01 6.64
N LYS A 380 -16.52 -23.00 5.79
CA LYS A 380 -15.90 -23.18 4.47
C LYS A 380 -15.97 -21.95 3.58
N ALA A 381 -17.08 -21.22 3.55
CA ALA A 381 -17.20 -20.03 2.70
C ALA A 381 -16.20 -18.92 3.10
N ALA A 382 -15.95 -18.73 4.39
CA ALA A 382 -14.98 -17.75 4.88
C ALA A 382 -13.54 -18.17 4.56
N LEU A 383 -13.23 -19.45 4.80
CA LEU A 383 -11.89 -20.02 4.55
C LEU A 383 -11.54 -20.02 3.06
N GLN A 384 -12.46 -20.47 2.20
CA GLN A 384 -12.23 -20.56 0.75
C GLN A 384 -12.11 -19.19 0.08
N GLY A 385 -12.77 -18.16 0.59
CA GLY A 385 -12.60 -16.80 0.08
C GLY A 385 -11.19 -16.25 0.32
N ARG A 386 -10.67 -16.41 1.55
CA ARG A 386 -9.28 -16.05 1.90
C ARG A 386 -8.28 -16.86 1.07
N GLU A 387 -8.49 -18.17 1.00
CA GLU A 387 -7.63 -19.10 0.29
C GLU A 387 -7.56 -18.80 -1.21
N SER A 388 -8.72 -18.59 -1.84
CA SER A 388 -8.82 -18.29 -3.27
C SER A 388 -8.18 -16.95 -3.63
N PHE A 389 -8.25 -15.94 -2.74
CA PHE A 389 -7.55 -14.68 -2.92
C PHE A 389 -6.04 -14.88 -2.84
N ALA A 390 -5.56 -15.55 -1.79
CA ALA A 390 -4.13 -15.78 -1.59
C ALA A 390 -3.50 -16.60 -2.73
N ALA A 391 -4.10 -17.73 -3.10
CA ALA A 391 -3.62 -18.61 -4.17
C ALA A 391 -3.57 -17.89 -5.54
N THR A 392 -4.61 -17.10 -5.85
CA THR A 392 -4.67 -16.35 -7.11
C THR A 392 -3.68 -15.18 -7.12
N LEU A 393 -3.52 -14.48 -6.00
CA LEU A 393 -2.57 -13.38 -5.87
C LEU A 393 -1.14 -13.90 -6.01
N ASP A 394 -0.81 -14.97 -5.29
CA ASP A 394 0.49 -15.66 -5.39
C ASP A 394 0.80 -16.07 -6.85
N LEU A 395 -0.13 -16.78 -7.50
CA LEU A 395 0.00 -17.15 -8.91
C LEU A 395 0.33 -15.94 -9.82
N LEU A 396 -0.32 -14.80 -9.62
CA LEU A 396 -0.13 -13.62 -10.47
C LEU A 396 1.15 -12.85 -10.13
N MET A 397 1.52 -12.78 -8.85
CA MET A 397 2.79 -12.19 -8.40
C MET A 397 3.99 -13.03 -8.84
N CYS A 398 3.85 -14.36 -8.81
CA CYS A 398 4.79 -15.28 -9.44
C CYS A 398 4.95 -14.96 -10.93
N ARG A 399 3.85 -14.77 -11.66
CA ARG A 399 3.92 -14.42 -13.08
C ARG A 399 4.64 -13.09 -13.35
N SER A 400 4.59 -12.14 -12.43
CA SER A 400 5.35 -10.88 -12.51
C SER A 400 6.81 -10.96 -12.03
N GLY A 401 7.26 -12.11 -11.51
CA GLY A 401 8.66 -12.34 -11.11
C GLY A 401 8.93 -12.32 -9.60
N VAL A 402 7.91 -12.10 -8.77
CA VAL A 402 8.03 -12.22 -7.30
C VAL A 402 8.11 -13.70 -6.93
N LEU A 403 9.08 -14.06 -6.10
CA LEU A 403 9.29 -15.43 -5.64
C LEU A 403 8.84 -15.57 -4.17
N PRO A 404 7.76 -16.30 -3.90
CA PRO A 404 7.44 -16.75 -2.56
C PRO A 404 8.34 -17.91 -2.13
N LEU A 405 9.09 -17.70 -1.05
CA LEU A 405 9.81 -18.76 -0.33
C LEU A 405 8.87 -19.46 0.68
N ASP A 406 8.01 -18.70 1.37
CA ASP A 406 6.90 -19.24 2.18
C ASP A 406 5.56 -19.07 1.45
N GLY A 407 4.90 -20.18 1.13
CA GLY A 407 3.56 -20.17 0.54
C GLY A 407 2.47 -19.62 1.44
N MET A 408 2.70 -19.51 2.74
CA MET A 408 1.73 -18.98 3.69
C MET A 408 1.77 -17.45 3.79
N ALA A 409 2.76 -16.78 3.21
CA ALA A 409 2.94 -15.32 3.29
C ALA A 409 1.67 -14.55 2.90
N TYR A 410 1.11 -14.85 1.71
CA TYR A 410 -0.12 -14.22 1.23
C TYR A 410 -1.36 -14.52 2.09
N ARG A 411 -1.37 -15.66 2.80
CA ARG A 411 -2.46 -16.09 3.69
C ARG A 411 -2.40 -15.39 5.05
N ARG A 412 -1.28 -14.76 5.41
CA ARG A 412 -1.10 -13.96 6.64
C ARG A 412 -1.41 -12.47 6.46
N LEU A 413 -1.54 -11.98 5.21
CA LEU A 413 -1.74 -10.56 4.93
C LEU A 413 -3.00 -9.95 5.58
N ASP A 414 -4.06 -10.73 5.83
CA ASP A 414 -5.25 -10.23 6.52
C ASP A 414 -5.05 -10.00 8.03
N ARG A 415 -3.92 -10.46 8.58
CA ARG A 415 -3.52 -10.37 10.00
C ARG A 415 -2.45 -9.32 10.27
N VAL A 416 -1.80 -8.81 9.22
CA VAL A 416 -0.86 -7.70 9.32
C VAL A 416 -1.63 -6.47 9.79
N ASP A 417 -1.07 -5.70 10.72
CA ASP A 417 -1.56 -4.41 11.22
C ASP A 417 -0.42 -3.41 11.53
N CYS A 418 0.84 -3.84 11.36
CA CYS A 418 2.04 -3.01 11.39
C CYS A 418 2.93 -3.31 10.17
N VAL A 419 3.45 -2.28 9.52
CA VAL A 419 4.44 -2.36 8.45
C VAL A 419 5.71 -1.69 8.92
N VAL A 420 6.78 -2.47 9.06
CA VAL A 420 8.13 -1.99 9.36
C VAL A 420 8.89 -1.91 8.04
N VAL A 421 9.52 -0.78 7.77
CA VAL A 421 10.35 -0.57 6.58
C VAL A 421 11.76 -0.24 7.03
N ASP A 422 12.72 -1.00 6.51
CA ASP A 422 14.13 -0.73 6.71
C ASP A 422 14.58 0.45 5.82
N GLY A 423 15.05 1.54 6.43
CA GLY A 423 15.53 2.72 5.73
C GLY A 423 16.70 2.45 4.78
N GLY A 424 17.56 1.48 5.09
CA GLY A 424 18.64 1.06 4.18
C GLY A 424 18.12 0.37 2.91
N THR A 425 16.90 -0.16 2.95
CA THR A 425 16.24 -0.75 1.78
C THR A 425 15.58 0.30 0.90
N LEU A 426 15.32 1.49 1.43
CA LEU A 426 14.78 2.62 0.68
C LEU A 426 15.85 3.40 -0.08
N CYS A 427 17.13 3.20 0.21
CA CYS A 427 18.23 3.98 -0.36
C CYS A 427 19.09 3.09 -1.26
N THR A 428 18.72 2.96 -2.53
CA THR A 428 19.40 2.10 -3.53
C THR A 428 19.95 2.86 -4.73
N GLY A 429 19.75 4.18 -4.79
CA GLY A 429 20.25 5.04 -5.85
C GLY A 429 21.75 5.36 -5.70
N PRO A 430 22.32 6.12 -6.65
CA PRO A 430 23.71 6.56 -6.59
C PRO A 430 23.97 7.41 -5.33
N PRO A 431 25.22 7.49 -4.83
CA PRO A 431 25.54 8.32 -3.67
C PRO A 431 25.29 9.80 -3.93
N VAL A 432 24.64 10.47 -2.97
CA VAL A 432 24.35 11.91 -3.00
C VAL A 432 24.85 12.58 -1.73
N VAL A 433 25.23 13.86 -1.85
CA VAL A 433 25.57 14.69 -0.70
C VAL A 433 24.28 15.05 0.04
N LEU A 434 24.24 14.85 1.35
CA LEU A 434 23.14 15.22 2.24
C LEU A 434 23.42 16.53 2.99
N GLU A 435 24.66 16.71 3.43
CA GLU A 435 25.13 17.88 4.17
C GLU A 435 26.56 18.21 3.74
N ALA A 436 26.91 19.50 3.73
CA ALA A 436 28.26 19.97 3.47
C ALA A 436 28.66 21.02 4.50
N HIS A 437 29.93 20.98 4.90
CA HIS A 437 30.53 21.95 5.81
C HIS A 437 31.83 22.48 5.21
N ALA A 438 31.94 23.80 5.10
CA ALA A 438 33.15 24.47 4.63
C ALA A 438 34.07 24.79 5.82
N GLU A 439 35.34 24.45 5.69
CA GLU A 439 36.34 24.61 6.77
C GLU A 439 37.48 25.57 6.39
N ALA A 440 37.59 25.95 5.11
CA ALA A 440 38.68 26.77 4.60
C ALA A 440 38.19 28.13 4.06
N ASP A 441 38.93 29.18 4.40
CA ASP A 441 38.70 30.52 3.85
C ASP A 441 38.75 30.53 2.31
N GLY A 442 37.74 31.14 1.69
CA GLY A 442 37.57 31.19 0.23
C GLY A 442 36.72 30.06 -0.36
N TRP A 443 36.27 29.10 0.47
CA TRP A 443 35.28 28.09 0.09
C TRP A 443 33.98 28.34 0.85
N ASP A 444 32.87 28.45 0.13
CA ASP A 444 31.54 28.45 0.73
C ASP A 444 30.94 27.03 0.72
N VAL A 445 29.83 26.84 1.45
CA VAL A 445 29.14 25.55 1.56
C VAL A 445 28.66 25.06 0.18
N ALA A 446 28.24 25.99 -0.69
CA ALA A 446 27.78 25.68 -2.04
C ALA A 446 28.91 25.14 -2.94
N ALA A 447 30.12 25.71 -2.86
CA ALA A 447 31.29 25.26 -3.59
C ALA A 447 31.76 23.88 -3.12
N VAL A 448 31.77 23.64 -1.80
CA VAL A 448 32.10 22.32 -1.24
C VAL A 448 31.09 21.26 -1.69
N TRP A 449 29.79 21.57 -1.62
CA TRP A 449 28.72 20.68 -2.07
C TRP A 449 28.84 20.34 -3.56
N THR A 450 28.92 21.37 -4.41
CA THR A 450 28.94 21.20 -5.87
C THR A 450 30.17 20.42 -6.32
N THR A 451 31.33 20.70 -5.73
CA THR A 451 32.58 19.98 -6.04
C THR A 451 32.50 18.52 -5.61
N ALA A 452 31.99 18.23 -4.41
CA ALA A 452 31.81 16.87 -3.94
C ALA A 452 30.79 16.09 -4.78
N ALA A 453 29.66 16.71 -5.14
CA ALA A 453 28.65 16.08 -5.99
C ALA A 453 29.20 15.72 -7.39
N ARG A 454 30.02 16.59 -7.99
CA ARG A 454 30.68 16.31 -9.27
C ARG A 454 31.68 15.16 -9.16
N LEU A 455 32.47 15.11 -8.10
CA LEU A 455 33.44 14.02 -7.87
C LEU A 455 32.72 12.67 -7.65
N LEU A 456 31.62 12.65 -6.90
CA LEU A 456 30.80 11.45 -6.71
C LEU A 456 30.16 10.96 -8.01
N ALA A 457 29.78 11.86 -8.91
CA ALA A 457 29.22 11.49 -10.22
C ALA A 457 30.25 10.87 -11.18
N THR A 458 31.55 11.12 -10.95
CA THR A 458 32.66 10.54 -11.74
C THR A 458 33.23 9.26 -11.15
N GLU A 459 32.92 8.92 -9.89
CA GLU A 459 33.29 7.64 -9.28
C GLU A 459 32.35 6.55 -9.81
N ASP A 460 32.87 5.64 -10.63
CA ASP A 460 32.09 4.53 -11.18
C ASP A 460 31.72 3.56 -10.03
N PRO A 461 30.43 3.24 -9.79
CA PRO A 461 30.01 2.42 -8.64
C PRO A 461 30.46 0.95 -8.68
N GLY A 462 31.13 0.51 -9.76
CA GLY A 462 31.44 -0.89 -10.05
C GLY A 462 32.93 -1.27 -10.05
N GLY A 463 33.85 -0.35 -9.70
CA GLY A 463 35.27 -0.65 -9.62
C GLY A 463 35.67 -1.14 -8.24
N GLY A 464 35.69 -2.46 -8.01
CA GLY A 464 36.33 -3.05 -6.84
C GLY A 464 37.82 -2.70 -6.79
N ASP A 465 38.35 -2.65 -5.56
CA ASP A 465 39.76 -2.48 -5.24
C ASP A 465 40.65 -3.27 -6.20
N THR A 466 41.26 -2.59 -7.17
CA THR A 466 42.52 -3.08 -7.73
C THR A 466 43.60 -2.71 -6.72
N ASP A 467 44.05 -3.76 -6.03
CA ASP A 467 45.25 -3.78 -5.20
C ASP A 467 46.35 -2.88 -5.76
N GLY A 468 47.04 -2.20 -4.86
CA GLY A 468 48.17 -1.36 -5.16
C GLY A 468 49.27 -2.11 -5.91
N GLU A 469 49.32 -1.93 -7.22
CA GLU A 469 50.56 -1.99 -7.99
C GLU A 469 50.73 -0.65 -8.69
N ASP A 470 51.71 0.08 -8.17
CA ASP A 470 52.29 1.31 -8.70
C ASP A 470 52.72 1.10 -10.17
N PRO A 471 52.07 1.71 -11.19
CA PRO A 471 52.61 1.74 -12.53
C PRO A 471 53.36 3.07 -12.67
N GLY A 472 54.68 2.99 -12.53
CA GLY A 472 55.56 4.12 -12.81
C GLY A 472 55.35 4.67 -14.23
N GLY A 473 55.44 5.99 -14.32
CA GLY A 473 55.93 6.73 -15.49
C GLY A 473 55.17 6.53 -16.81
N GLY A 474 54.26 7.46 -17.13
CA GLY A 474 53.76 7.64 -18.48
C GLY A 474 52.89 8.89 -18.61
N ASP A 475 53.47 9.95 -19.18
CA ASP A 475 52.75 11.12 -19.68
C ASP A 475 51.62 10.69 -20.64
N THR A 476 50.37 10.95 -20.26
CA THR A 476 49.29 11.16 -21.24
C THR A 476 48.44 12.34 -20.80
N ASP A 477 48.60 13.41 -21.58
CA ASP A 477 47.89 14.69 -21.56
C ASP A 477 46.37 14.49 -21.69
N GLY A 478 45.64 14.72 -20.60
CA GLY A 478 44.19 14.80 -20.55
C GLY A 478 43.76 16.11 -19.90
N ARG A 479 44.30 17.23 -20.38
CA ARG A 479 44.12 18.56 -19.78
C ARG A 479 42.79 19.17 -20.22
N VAL A 480 41.79 19.15 -19.34
CA VAL A 480 40.60 20.00 -19.47
C VAL A 480 41.02 21.46 -19.18
N PRO A 481 40.69 22.46 -20.03
CA PRO A 481 41.14 23.82 -19.81
C PRO A 481 40.23 24.55 -18.81
N GLY A 482 40.82 24.99 -17.69
CA GLY A 482 40.27 26.03 -16.81
C GLY A 482 39.73 25.55 -15.47
N GLY A 483 40.59 25.49 -14.44
CA GLY A 483 40.18 25.31 -13.05
C GLY A 483 41.32 24.80 -12.17
N ALA A 484 41.68 25.56 -11.14
CA ALA A 484 42.88 25.37 -10.32
C ALA A 484 42.78 24.19 -9.32
N GLY A 485 43.82 23.34 -9.27
CA GLY A 485 44.16 22.46 -8.14
C GLY A 485 43.37 21.14 -8.05
N GLY A 486 44.08 20.00 -8.08
CA GLY A 486 43.49 18.66 -7.97
C GLY A 486 42.64 18.45 -6.71
N THR A 487 41.33 18.57 -6.86
CA THR A 487 40.35 18.31 -5.80
C THR A 487 40.03 16.83 -5.72
N ARG A 488 40.00 16.25 -4.52
CA ARG A 488 39.66 14.83 -4.30
C ARG A 488 38.83 14.62 -3.04
N LEU A 489 38.01 13.58 -3.04
CA LEU A 489 37.33 13.07 -1.85
C LEU A 489 38.24 12.08 -1.11
N GLY A 490 38.32 12.21 0.21
CA GLY A 490 38.97 11.24 1.07
C GLY A 490 38.14 9.97 1.26
N ASP A 491 38.73 8.98 1.91
CA ASP A 491 38.08 7.71 2.18
C ASP A 491 36.81 7.89 3.05
N PRO A 492 35.76 7.12 2.77
CA PRO A 492 34.53 7.15 3.56
C PRO A 492 34.79 6.69 5.00
N ARG A 493 34.28 7.46 5.96
CA ARG A 493 34.25 7.09 7.39
C ARG A 493 32.81 7.00 7.86
N GLU A 494 32.51 6.11 8.79
CA GLU A 494 31.18 6.06 9.39
C GLU A 494 30.83 7.38 10.08
N ALA A 495 29.61 7.88 9.83
CA ALA A 495 29.12 9.10 10.43
C ALA A 495 28.42 8.82 11.77
N PRO A 496 28.92 9.36 12.90
CA PRO A 496 28.29 9.15 14.21
C PRO A 496 26.86 9.70 14.23
N GLY A 497 25.89 8.86 14.61
CA GLY A 497 24.48 9.25 14.71
C GLY A 497 23.73 9.41 13.38
N ALA A 498 24.35 9.04 12.25
CA ALA A 498 23.74 9.07 10.92
C ALA A 498 23.87 7.69 10.23
N PRO A 499 23.06 6.69 10.64
CA PRO A 499 23.11 5.35 10.08
C PRO A 499 22.91 5.38 8.56
N GLY A 500 23.78 4.65 7.84
CA GLY A 500 23.75 4.56 6.38
C GLY A 500 24.34 5.76 5.64
N ALA A 501 24.97 6.71 6.34
CA ALA A 501 25.78 7.76 5.74
C ALA A 501 27.26 7.60 6.05
N SER A 502 28.08 8.05 5.10
CA SER A 502 29.53 8.16 5.23
C SER A 502 29.94 9.62 5.28
N LEU A 503 30.85 9.97 6.19
CA LEU A 503 31.51 11.27 6.22
C LEU A 503 32.75 11.20 5.32
N ARG A 504 32.80 12.04 4.29
CA ARG A 504 33.96 12.19 3.40
C ARG A 504 34.57 13.57 3.56
N THR A 505 35.89 13.65 3.49
CA THR A 505 36.62 14.91 3.59
C THR A 505 37.00 15.39 2.19
N LEU A 506 36.75 16.66 1.86
CA LEU A 506 37.14 17.24 0.58
C LEU A 506 38.52 17.90 0.72
N TYR A 507 39.42 17.58 -0.22
CA TYR A 507 40.77 18.13 -0.30
C TYR A 507 40.95 18.93 -1.58
N ALA A 508 41.63 20.08 -1.51
CA ALA A 508 42.20 20.78 -2.65
C ALA A 508 43.73 20.67 -2.56
N GLY A 509 44.34 19.82 -3.40
CA GLY A 509 45.72 19.39 -3.22
C GLY A 509 45.92 18.62 -1.91
N ARG A 510 46.75 19.12 -0.99
CA ARG A 510 46.96 18.54 0.35
C ARG A 510 46.15 19.22 1.46
N ARG A 511 45.44 20.31 1.17
CA ARG A 511 44.70 21.11 2.16
C ARG A 511 43.26 20.60 2.26
N ARG A 512 42.78 20.39 3.49
CA ARG A 512 41.37 20.11 3.78
C ARG A 512 40.56 21.38 3.56
N VAL A 513 39.55 21.32 2.70
CA VAL A 513 38.68 22.45 2.35
C VAL A 513 37.28 22.35 2.97
N GLY A 514 36.82 21.13 3.26
CA GLY A 514 35.54 20.90 3.93
C GLY A 514 35.28 19.42 4.18
N SER A 515 34.09 19.14 4.71
CA SER A 515 33.58 17.78 4.90
C SER A 515 32.14 17.67 4.37
N VAL A 516 31.80 16.48 3.86
CA VAL A 516 30.49 16.19 3.27
C VAL A 516 29.95 14.89 3.83
N LEU A 517 28.66 14.87 4.14
CA LEU A 517 27.92 13.67 4.51
C LEU A 517 27.29 13.09 3.25
N VAL A 518 27.60 11.83 2.93
CA VAL A 518 27.19 11.16 1.69
C VAL A 518 26.39 9.92 2.03
N ALA A 519 25.21 9.75 1.43
CA ALA A 519 24.39 8.54 1.55
C ALA A 519 23.83 8.14 0.17
N PRO A 520 23.41 6.88 -0.03
CA PRO A 520 22.73 6.49 -1.25
C PRO A 520 21.41 7.28 -1.44
N GLU A 521 21.11 7.66 -2.69
CA GLU A 521 19.85 8.31 -3.05
C GLU A 521 18.66 7.37 -2.81
N LEU A 522 17.49 7.95 -2.53
CA LEU A 522 16.24 7.21 -2.36
C LEU A 522 15.86 6.47 -3.65
N ASP A 523 15.39 5.22 -3.51
CA ASP A 523 14.74 4.47 -4.58
C ASP A 523 13.53 5.27 -5.10
N PRO A 524 13.28 5.33 -6.42
CA PRO A 524 12.17 6.08 -6.97
C PRO A 524 10.78 5.69 -6.44
N HIS A 525 10.62 4.51 -5.83
CA HIS A 525 9.35 4.09 -5.23
C HIS A 525 9.39 4.11 -3.68
N ALA A 526 10.41 4.70 -3.05
CA ALA A 526 10.53 4.74 -1.59
C ALA A 526 9.36 5.48 -0.91
N GLU A 527 9.06 6.70 -1.36
CA GLU A 527 7.90 7.47 -0.88
C GLU A 527 6.59 6.73 -1.19
N ALA A 528 6.49 6.13 -2.37
CA ALA A 528 5.33 5.37 -2.79
C ALA A 528 5.07 4.14 -1.91
N LEU A 529 6.12 3.48 -1.42
CA LEU A 529 6.03 2.34 -0.50
C LEU A 529 5.48 2.78 0.86
N LEU A 530 6.03 3.86 1.44
CA LEU A 530 5.58 4.39 2.74
C LEU A 530 4.14 4.89 2.67
N THR A 531 3.80 5.68 1.63
CA THR A 531 2.42 6.15 1.43
C THR A 531 1.44 5.01 1.21
N THR A 532 1.82 3.99 0.43
CA THR A 532 1.01 2.78 0.26
C THR A 532 0.83 2.04 1.59
N ALA A 533 1.87 1.95 2.43
CA ALA A 533 1.77 1.33 3.74
C ALA A 533 0.78 2.07 4.64
N VAL A 534 0.82 3.40 4.65
CA VAL A 534 -0.14 4.25 5.38
C VAL A 534 -1.57 4.05 4.86
N ASP A 535 -1.76 4.01 3.54
CA ASP A 535 -3.07 3.81 2.90
C ASP A 535 -3.72 2.46 3.26
N THR A 536 -2.94 1.47 3.69
CA THR A 536 -3.51 0.21 4.20
C THR A 536 -4.22 0.37 5.56
N GLY A 537 -3.99 1.48 6.26
CA GLY A 537 -4.42 1.70 7.64
C GLY A 537 -3.64 0.86 8.66
N ALA A 538 -2.45 0.37 8.30
CA ALA A 538 -1.50 -0.22 9.24
C ALA A 538 -0.66 0.88 9.90
N ARG A 539 -0.14 0.61 11.12
CA ARG A 539 0.92 1.45 11.71
C ARG A 539 2.17 1.31 10.85
N VAL A 540 2.84 2.42 10.54
CA VAL A 540 4.08 2.41 9.73
C VAL A 540 5.24 2.85 10.60
N VAL A 541 6.24 1.97 10.71
CA VAL A 541 7.49 2.21 11.43
C VAL A 541 8.65 2.19 10.46
N LEU A 542 9.49 3.22 10.46
CA LEU A 542 10.67 3.34 9.62
C LEU A 542 11.92 3.22 10.49
N THR A 543 12.91 2.41 10.12
CA THR A 543 14.21 2.43 10.81
C THR A 543 14.99 3.69 10.46
N ALA A 544 15.75 4.25 11.41
CA ALA A 544 16.55 5.43 11.15
C ALA A 544 17.59 5.16 10.06
N HIS A 545 17.60 6.02 9.04
CA HIS A 545 18.61 6.05 7.98
C HIS A 545 18.77 7.48 7.48
N ALA A 546 20.00 7.95 7.31
CA ALA A 546 20.30 9.34 6.96
C ALA A 546 19.65 9.77 5.63
N GLY A 547 19.67 8.89 4.62
CA GLY A 547 19.03 9.13 3.31
C GLY A 547 17.49 9.19 3.34
N CYS A 548 16.84 8.79 4.44
CA CYS A 548 15.38 8.77 4.55
C CYS A 548 14.78 10.02 5.23
N ARG A 549 15.60 11.00 5.62
CA ARG A 549 15.14 12.17 6.40
C ARG A 549 13.97 12.92 5.77
N GLU A 550 13.97 13.10 4.45
CA GLU A 550 12.90 13.80 3.73
C GLU A 550 11.53 13.09 3.80
N ILE A 551 11.53 11.76 3.84
CA ILE A 551 10.32 10.94 3.80
C ILE A 551 9.94 10.38 5.18
N ALA A 552 10.79 10.59 6.20
CA ALA A 552 10.59 10.10 7.56
C ALA A 552 9.26 10.58 8.18
N GLY A 553 8.81 11.80 7.86
CA GLY A 553 7.54 12.36 8.33
C GLY A 553 6.27 11.67 7.77
N ILE A 554 6.43 10.73 6.84
CA ILE A 554 5.35 9.87 6.33
C ILE A 554 5.06 8.73 7.31
N ALA A 555 6.10 8.19 7.95
CA ALA A 555 5.95 7.15 8.96
C ALA A 555 5.31 7.73 10.23
N GLU A 556 4.57 6.88 10.96
CA GLU A 556 4.00 7.24 12.26
C GLU A 556 5.09 7.28 13.34
N GLU A 557 6.13 6.46 13.16
CA GLU A 557 7.27 6.34 14.06
C GLU A 557 8.56 6.11 13.26
N VAL A 558 9.65 6.77 13.68
CA VAL A 558 11.01 6.46 13.24
C VAL A 558 11.73 5.81 14.42
N ALA A 559 12.19 4.57 14.25
CA ALA A 559 12.91 3.85 15.30
C ALA A 559 14.26 4.53 15.59
N PRO A 560 14.74 4.54 16.85
CA PRO A 560 16.06 5.04 17.20
C PRO A 560 17.17 4.38 16.39
N ALA A 561 18.23 5.13 16.08
CA ALA A 561 19.34 4.65 15.26
C ALA A 561 20.16 3.52 15.91
N ASP A 562 20.07 3.40 17.23
CA ASP A 562 20.73 2.39 18.05
C ASP A 562 19.88 1.14 18.28
N GLU A 563 18.60 1.14 17.89
CA GLU A 563 17.69 -0.03 18.02
C GLU A 563 17.81 -0.93 16.77
N PRO A 564 18.29 -2.20 16.89
CA PRO A 564 18.33 -3.13 15.76
C PRO A 564 16.92 -3.38 15.18
N THR A 565 16.81 -3.54 13.86
CA THR A 565 15.51 -3.74 13.19
C THR A 565 14.77 -4.96 13.73
N ALA A 566 15.48 -6.01 14.11
CA ALA A 566 14.90 -7.21 14.72
C ALA A 566 14.18 -6.88 16.04
N ASP A 567 14.76 -6.01 16.88
CA ASP A 567 14.19 -5.58 18.15
C ASP A 567 12.96 -4.70 17.93
N VAL A 568 12.99 -3.82 16.91
CA VAL A 568 11.80 -3.05 16.48
C VAL A 568 10.65 -4.01 16.12
N VAL A 569 10.92 -5.06 15.34
CA VAL A 569 9.91 -6.08 14.99
C VAL A 569 9.39 -6.77 16.25
N ARG A 570 10.27 -7.19 17.17
CA ARG A 570 9.86 -7.85 18.42
C ARG A 570 9.04 -6.95 19.32
N ARG A 571 9.37 -5.66 19.42
CA ARG A 571 8.63 -4.64 20.17
C ARG A 571 7.20 -4.52 19.62
N GLN A 572 7.05 -4.40 18.30
CA GLN A 572 5.72 -4.35 17.68
C GLN A 572 4.93 -5.66 17.88
N GLN A 573 5.60 -6.82 17.79
CA GLN A 573 4.96 -8.10 18.07
C GLN A 573 4.50 -8.23 19.52
N ALA A 574 5.27 -7.72 20.50
CA ALA A 574 4.92 -7.72 21.92
C ALA A 574 3.67 -6.88 22.21
N GLU A 575 3.39 -5.84 21.42
CA GLU A 575 2.12 -5.09 21.45
C GLU A 575 0.93 -5.89 20.87
N GLY A 576 1.15 -7.13 20.40
CA GLY A 576 0.12 -7.98 19.82
C GLY A 576 -0.17 -7.70 18.34
N ARG A 577 0.71 -6.96 17.64
CA ARG A 577 0.58 -6.61 16.22
C ARG A 577 1.12 -7.72 15.32
N GLY A 578 0.52 -7.94 14.16
CA GLY A 578 1.07 -8.70 13.04
C GLY A 578 1.98 -7.82 12.18
N VAL A 579 3.26 -8.18 12.09
CA VAL A 579 4.32 -7.32 11.52
C VAL A 579 4.71 -7.81 10.13
N LEU A 580 4.55 -6.93 9.14
CA LEU A 580 5.16 -7.08 7.80
C LEU A 580 6.45 -6.26 7.76
N LEU A 581 7.58 -6.88 7.41
CA LEU A 581 8.87 -6.20 7.25
C LEU A 581 9.23 -6.10 5.77
N VAL A 582 9.68 -4.93 5.34
CA VAL A 582 10.39 -4.77 4.06
C VAL A 582 11.86 -4.47 4.35
N SER A 583 12.75 -5.44 4.07
CA SER A 583 14.20 -5.26 4.18
C SER A 583 14.95 -6.12 3.16
N ALA A 584 16.02 -5.58 2.56
CA ALA A 584 16.85 -6.25 1.58
C ALA A 584 18.05 -7.01 2.18
N ALA A 585 18.42 -6.76 3.45
CA ALA A 585 19.67 -7.28 4.01
C ALA A 585 19.59 -7.77 5.46
N ASP A 586 18.69 -7.24 6.30
CA ASP A 586 18.66 -7.58 7.73
C ASP A 586 18.07 -8.98 7.97
N ARG A 587 18.94 -9.99 7.96
CA ARG A 587 18.59 -11.40 8.11
C ARG A 587 17.84 -11.69 9.43
N ALA A 588 18.29 -11.11 10.53
CA ALA A 588 17.69 -11.35 11.85
C ALA A 588 16.27 -10.78 11.92
N ALA A 589 16.07 -9.59 11.36
CA ALA A 589 14.75 -8.98 11.31
C ALA A 589 13.80 -9.70 10.35
N LEU A 590 14.29 -10.16 9.19
CA LEU A 590 13.50 -10.96 8.23
C LEU A 590 13.01 -12.28 8.86
N LEU A 591 13.87 -12.98 9.60
CA LEU A 591 13.47 -14.20 10.34
C LEU A 591 12.47 -13.91 11.46
N ALA A 592 12.53 -12.72 12.07
CA ALA A 592 11.64 -12.35 13.18
C ALA A 592 10.24 -11.94 12.72
N ALA A 593 10.08 -11.43 11.49
CA ALA A 593 8.83 -10.87 10.97
C ALA A 593 7.73 -11.93 10.74
N ASP A 594 6.46 -11.51 10.77
CA ASP A 594 5.33 -12.42 10.48
C ASP A 594 5.12 -12.60 8.95
N VAL A 595 5.48 -11.56 8.18
CA VAL A 595 5.60 -11.56 6.72
C VAL A 595 6.83 -10.75 6.32
N ALA A 596 7.85 -11.40 5.77
CA ALA A 596 9.10 -10.76 5.36
C ALA A 596 9.16 -10.57 3.83
N VAL A 597 9.41 -9.34 3.37
CA VAL A 597 9.53 -8.98 1.95
C VAL A 597 10.94 -8.44 1.69
N ALA A 598 11.68 -9.10 0.81
CA ALA A 598 13.04 -8.69 0.43
C ALA A 598 13.14 -8.33 -1.05
N PRO A 599 13.38 -7.04 -1.36
CA PRO A 599 13.85 -6.61 -2.68
C PRO A 599 15.25 -7.14 -2.96
N VAL A 600 15.50 -7.56 -4.20
CA VAL A 600 16.84 -8.01 -4.62
C VAL A 600 17.69 -6.79 -4.96
N ARG A 601 18.89 -6.73 -4.38
CA ARG A 601 19.91 -5.72 -4.72
C ARG A 601 20.77 -6.21 -5.89
N PRO A 602 21.18 -5.32 -6.81
CA PRO A 602 22.09 -5.69 -7.90
C PRO A 602 23.40 -6.28 -7.34
N GLY A 603 23.87 -7.38 -7.93
CA GLY A 603 25.16 -7.99 -7.59
C GLY A 603 25.23 -8.75 -6.26
N ARG A 604 24.19 -8.73 -5.41
CA ARG A 604 24.16 -9.44 -4.12
C ARG A 604 23.21 -10.63 -4.15
N ALA A 605 23.56 -11.66 -3.37
CA ALA A 605 22.66 -12.78 -3.13
C ALA A 605 21.36 -12.29 -2.44
N PRO A 606 20.20 -12.91 -2.75
CA PRO A 606 18.93 -12.55 -2.13
C PRO A 606 18.96 -12.82 -0.61
N ALA A 607 18.21 -12.05 0.16
CA ALA A 607 18.00 -12.36 1.58
C ALA A 607 17.08 -13.59 1.73
N TRP A 608 17.69 -14.78 1.83
CA TRP A 608 17.01 -16.07 1.94
C TRP A 608 16.08 -16.21 3.15
N ALA A 609 16.22 -15.33 4.15
CA ALA A 609 15.34 -15.22 5.32
C ALA A 609 13.96 -14.60 5.02
N ALA A 610 13.75 -14.05 3.83
CA ALA A 610 12.48 -13.46 3.46
C ALA A 610 11.42 -14.50 3.09
N ASP A 611 10.15 -14.20 3.35
CA ASP A 611 9.03 -15.02 2.88
C ASP A 611 8.73 -14.74 1.39
N LEU A 612 8.94 -13.50 0.95
CA LEU A 612 8.68 -13.01 -0.41
C LEU A 612 9.92 -12.27 -0.94
N VAL A 613 10.53 -12.78 -2.00
CA VAL A 613 11.66 -12.16 -2.69
C VAL A 613 11.16 -11.45 -3.95
N THR A 614 11.24 -10.12 -4.01
CA THR A 614 10.76 -9.35 -5.16
C THR A 614 11.82 -9.20 -6.25
N GLY A 615 11.47 -8.56 -7.37
CA GLY A 615 12.47 -8.14 -8.36
C GLY A 615 13.35 -7.00 -7.83
N GLN A 616 14.18 -6.43 -8.71
CA GLN A 616 14.95 -5.23 -8.41
C GLN A 616 14.02 -4.02 -8.18
N GLY A 617 14.36 -3.17 -7.21
CA GLY A 617 13.60 -1.99 -6.82
C GLY A 617 12.35 -2.28 -5.96
N LEU A 618 11.61 -1.23 -5.60
CA LEU A 618 10.51 -1.32 -4.62
C LEU A 618 9.09 -1.41 -5.23
N ALA A 619 8.95 -1.42 -6.55
CA ALA A 619 7.64 -1.44 -7.23
C ALA A 619 6.79 -2.68 -6.87
N ASP A 620 7.42 -3.85 -6.80
CA ASP A 620 6.76 -5.09 -6.37
C ASP A 620 6.44 -5.10 -4.87
N ALA A 621 7.33 -4.56 -4.04
CA ALA A 621 7.07 -4.39 -2.61
C ALA A 621 5.83 -3.51 -2.37
N CYS A 622 5.66 -2.43 -3.14
CA CYS A 622 4.44 -1.61 -3.11
C CYS A 622 3.18 -2.43 -3.43
N ARG A 623 3.23 -3.33 -4.42
CA ARG A 623 2.10 -4.21 -4.76
C ARG A 623 1.75 -5.15 -3.60
N VAL A 624 2.75 -5.74 -2.96
CA VAL A 624 2.58 -6.66 -1.82
C VAL A 624 1.99 -5.91 -0.62
N VAL A 625 2.56 -4.77 -0.23
CA VAL A 625 2.06 -3.96 0.90
C VAL A 625 0.61 -3.55 0.66
N ARG A 626 0.28 -3.08 -0.55
CA ARG A 626 -1.10 -2.70 -0.90
C ARG A 626 -2.09 -3.86 -0.75
N ALA A 627 -1.66 -5.07 -1.05
CA ALA A 627 -2.49 -6.27 -0.98
C ALA A 627 -2.99 -6.57 0.44
N VAL A 628 -2.35 -6.05 1.50
CA VAL A 628 -2.83 -6.11 2.89
C VAL A 628 -4.26 -5.57 3.00
N SER A 629 -4.54 -4.40 2.40
CA SER A 629 -5.86 -3.78 2.44
C SER A 629 -6.92 -4.62 1.70
N ASP A 630 -6.57 -5.17 0.53
CA ASP A 630 -7.44 -6.03 -0.28
C ASP A 630 -7.70 -7.37 0.44
N ALA A 631 -6.69 -7.97 1.08
CA ALA A 631 -6.80 -9.21 1.86
C ALA A 631 -7.79 -9.05 3.03
N ARG A 632 -7.64 -7.99 3.83
CA ARG A 632 -8.57 -7.69 4.93
C ARG A 632 -10.00 -7.46 4.43
N ALA A 633 -10.16 -6.80 3.28
CA ALA A 633 -11.47 -6.55 2.69
C ALA A 633 -12.14 -7.85 2.21
N VAL A 634 -11.40 -8.74 1.54
CA VAL A 634 -11.89 -10.07 1.11
C VAL A 634 -12.24 -10.92 2.33
N ALA A 635 -11.40 -10.94 3.36
CA ALA A 635 -11.67 -11.69 4.59
C ALA A 635 -12.99 -11.26 5.24
N ARG A 636 -13.25 -9.95 5.36
CA ARG A 636 -14.51 -9.41 5.90
C ARG A 636 -15.73 -9.81 5.06
N ARG A 637 -15.67 -9.63 3.72
CA ARG A 637 -16.78 -10.01 2.82
C ARG A 637 -17.03 -11.52 2.81
N SER A 638 -15.97 -12.32 2.94
CA SER A 638 -16.06 -13.79 2.98
C SER A 638 -16.73 -14.27 4.27
N VAL A 639 -16.39 -13.67 5.42
CA VAL A 639 -17.08 -13.94 6.70
C VAL A 639 -18.55 -13.52 6.64
N GLN A 640 -18.85 -12.36 6.05
CA GLN A 640 -20.23 -11.92 5.88
C GLN A 640 -21.05 -12.88 5.00
N SER A 641 -20.47 -13.33 3.88
CA SER A 641 -21.10 -14.33 3.00
C SER A 641 -21.30 -15.67 3.71
N ALA A 642 -20.34 -16.09 4.54
CA ALA A 642 -20.43 -17.31 5.35
C ALA A 642 -21.53 -17.21 6.41
N LEU A 643 -21.64 -16.07 7.09
CA LEU A 643 -22.72 -15.80 8.05
C LEU A 643 -24.10 -15.90 7.38
N THR A 644 -24.30 -15.22 6.25
CA THR A 644 -25.56 -15.29 5.49
C THR A 644 -25.87 -16.73 5.06
N GLY A 645 -24.88 -17.45 4.52
CA GLY A 645 -25.03 -18.85 4.12
C GLY A 645 -25.40 -19.77 5.29
N ASN A 646 -24.77 -19.58 6.46
CA ASN A 646 -25.03 -20.38 7.66
C ASN A 646 -26.39 -20.06 8.29
N VAL A 647 -26.82 -18.80 8.32
CA VAL A 647 -28.16 -18.41 8.80
C VAL A 647 -29.24 -19.05 7.93
N LEU A 648 -29.16 -18.89 6.61
CA LEU A 648 -30.14 -19.44 5.67
C LEU A 648 -30.12 -20.98 5.68
N GLY A 649 -28.94 -21.58 5.72
CA GLY A 649 -28.78 -23.02 5.78
C GLY A 649 -29.30 -23.61 7.10
N GLY A 650 -29.04 -22.93 8.22
CA GLY A 650 -29.53 -23.33 9.53
C GLY A 650 -31.06 -23.25 9.65
N LEU A 651 -31.67 -22.20 9.10
CA LEU A 651 -33.13 -22.09 9.01
C LEU A 651 -33.73 -23.24 8.17
N LEU A 652 -33.17 -23.54 7.00
CA LEU A 652 -33.60 -24.67 6.17
C LEU A 652 -33.43 -26.02 6.88
N ALA A 653 -32.38 -26.19 7.68
CA ALA A 653 -32.14 -27.40 8.47
C ALA A 653 -33.16 -27.55 9.62
N ALA A 654 -33.44 -26.47 10.34
CA ALA A 654 -34.33 -26.47 11.49
C ALA A 654 -35.82 -26.60 11.08
N VAL A 655 -36.22 -25.88 10.04
CA VAL A 655 -37.63 -25.65 9.67
C VAL A 655 -38.05 -26.40 8.39
N GLY A 656 -37.10 -26.86 7.58
CA GLY A 656 -37.38 -27.53 6.31
C GLY A 656 -38.22 -28.81 6.42
N SER A 657 -38.89 -29.15 5.31
CA SER A 657 -39.70 -30.37 5.20
C SER A 657 -38.85 -31.63 5.32
N ALA A 658 -39.39 -32.72 5.89
CA ALA A 658 -38.62 -33.93 6.20
C ALA A 658 -37.91 -34.60 4.99
N ARG A 659 -38.41 -34.40 3.76
CA ARG A 659 -37.79 -34.93 2.52
C ARG A 659 -37.03 -33.87 1.70
N GLY A 660 -37.36 -32.58 1.85
CA GLY A 660 -36.79 -31.47 1.05
C GLY A 660 -35.78 -30.58 1.81
N GLY A 661 -35.98 -30.38 3.11
CA GLY A 661 -35.13 -29.55 3.98
C GLY A 661 -33.68 -30.04 4.03
N GLN A 662 -33.49 -31.36 4.08
CA GLN A 662 -32.18 -32.01 4.17
C GLN A 662 -31.28 -31.82 2.92
N ARG A 663 -31.86 -31.77 1.71
CA ARG A 663 -31.09 -31.45 0.47
C ARG A 663 -30.79 -29.97 0.35
N ARG A 664 -31.75 -29.12 0.76
CA ARG A 664 -31.68 -27.66 0.56
C ARG A 664 -30.85 -26.95 1.63
N ALA A 665 -30.77 -27.47 2.85
CA ALA A 665 -30.05 -26.85 3.97
C ALA A 665 -28.57 -26.51 3.71
N THR A 666 -27.87 -27.33 2.92
CA THR A 666 -26.45 -27.04 2.58
C THR A 666 -26.29 -26.16 1.34
N THR A 667 -27.38 -25.84 0.62
CA THR A 667 -27.31 -25.09 -0.65
C THR A 667 -26.84 -23.65 -0.42
N PRO A 668 -27.38 -22.88 0.56
CA PRO A 668 -26.91 -21.52 0.82
C PRO A 668 -25.42 -21.45 1.18
N GLY A 669 -24.92 -22.38 2.01
CA GLY A 669 -23.50 -22.46 2.34
C GLY A 669 -22.62 -22.78 1.14
N LYS A 670 -23.07 -23.68 0.24
CA LYS A 670 -22.36 -24.01 -1.01
C LYS A 670 -22.35 -22.83 -1.99
N THR A 671 -23.46 -22.14 -2.16
CA THR A 671 -23.52 -20.95 -3.04
C THR A 671 -22.67 -19.82 -2.47
N ALA A 672 -22.67 -19.62 -1.15
CA ALA A 672 -21.78 -18.67 -0.48
C ALA A 672 -20.30 -19.05 -0.72
N THR A 673 -19.94 -20.33 -0.61
CA THR A 673 -18.57 -20.80 -0.88
C THR A 673 -18.15 -20.58 -2.33
N ALA A 674 -19.01 -20.90 -3.30
CA ALA A 674 -18.72 -20.64 -4.71
C ALA A 674 -18.57 -19.14 -4.98
N TRP A 675 -19.43 -18.31 -4.38
CA TRP A 675 -19.35 -16.85 -4.47
C TRP A 675 -18.05 -16.30 -3.89
N THR A 676 -17.63 -16.75 -2.71
CA THR A 676 -16.40 -16.25 -2.07
C THR A 676 -15.14 -16.66 -2.82
N ILE A 677 -15.12 -17.83 -3.45
CA ILE A 677 -14.05 -18.22 -4.39
C ILE A 677 -13.99 -17.22 -5.56
N VAL A 678 -15.14 -16.91 -6.17
CA VAL A 678 -15.20 -15.95 -7.29
C VAL A 678 -14.78 -14.54 -6.86
N ASP A 679 -15.29 -14.04 -5.73
CA ASP A 679 -14.95 -12.71 -5.19
C ASP A 679 -13.45 -12.61 -4.83
N GLY A 680 -12.91 -13.65 -4.18
CA GLY A 680 -11.49 -13.74 -3.83
C GLY A 680 -10.60 -13.75 -5.07
N THR A 681 -10.91 -14.60 -6.05
CA THR A 681 -10.20 -14.68 -7.35
C THR A 681 -10.25 -13.35 -8.08
N TRP A 682 -11.44 -12.76 -8.22
CA TRP A 682 -11.63 -11.49 -8.94
C TRP A 682 -10.88 -10.34 -8.27
N THR A 683 -10.93 -10.26 -6.94
CA THR A 683 -10.23 -9.23 -6.18
C THR A 683 -8.72 -9.38 -6.30
N ALA A 684 -8.19 -10.61 -6.26
CA ALA A 684 -6.77 -10.89 -6.48
C ALA A 684 -6.31 -10.50 -7.89
N VAL A 685 -7.09 -10.87 -8.93
CA VAL A 685 -6.82 -10.47 -10.32
C VAL A 685 -6.79 -8.95 -10.46
N ARG A 686 -7.75 -8.25 -9.84
CA ARG A 686 -7.80 -6.80 -9.85
C ARG A 686 -6.61 -6.18 -9.10
N ALA A 687 -6.21 -6.76 -7.96
CA ALA A 687 -5.08 -6.28 -7.17
C ALA A 687 -3.77 -6.42 -7.94
N ALA A 688 -3.51 -7.59 -8.53
CA ALA A 688 -2.28 -7.87 -9.27
C ALA A 688 -2.17 -7.08 -10.60
N ARG A 689 -3.30 -6.73 -11.24
CA ARG A 689 -3.31 -5.97 -12.51
C ARG A 689 -3.25 -4.45 -12.33
N ARG A 690 -3.20 -3.94 -11.09
CA ARG A 690 -3.02 -2.51 -10.87
C ARG A 690 -1.61 -2.09 -11.27
N THR A 691 -1.52 -0.95 -11.94
CA THR A 691 -0.23 -0.33 -12.26
C THR A 691 0.48 0.04 -10.94
N PRO A 692 1.80 -0.15 -10.86
CA PRO A 692 2.56 0.35 -9.73
C PRO A 692 2.37 1.87 -9.62
N PRO A 693 2.53 2.44 -8.42
CA PRO A 693 2.55 3.89 -8.26
C PRO A 693 3.66 4.49 -9.14
N ALA A 694 3.43 5.69 -9.67
CA ALA A 694 4.45 6.38 -10.45
C ALA A 694 5.67 6.64 -9.56
N PRO A 695 6.90 6.45 -10.06
CA PRO A 695 8.10 6.76 -9.31
C PRO A 695 8.14 8.26 -8.95
N SER A 696 8.47 8.57 -7.69
CA SER A 696 8.79 9.92 -7.24
C SER A 696 10.31 10.11 -7.31
N VAL A 697 10.73 11.19 -7.97
CA VAL A 697 12.17 11.51 -8.06
C VAL A 697 12.51 12.48 -6.93
N HIS A 698 13.31 12.02 -5.97
CA HIS A 698 13.82 12.82 -4.84
C HIS A 698 15.19 13.44 -5.14
N THR A 699 15.60 13.45 -6.41
CA THR A 699 16.83 14.11 -6.82
C THR A 699 16.78 15.58 -6.40
N PRO A 700 17.82 16.12 -5.75
CA PRO A 700 17.87 17.51 -5.32
C PRO A 700 18.12 18.43 -6.53
N TRP A 701 17.13 18.56 -7.42
CA TRP A 701 17.22 19.33 -8.67
C TRP A 701 17.64 20.79 -8.46
N HIS A 702 17.29 21.36 -7.31
CA HIS A 702 17.66 22.70 -6.88
C HIS A 702 19.16 22.87 -6.58
N ALA A 703 19.87 21.78 -6.26
CA ALA A 703 21.30 21.78 -5.96
C ALA A 703 22.17 21.55 -7.22
N LEU A 704 21.55 21.27 -8.37
CA LEU A 704 22.23 20.99 -9.63
C LEU A 704 22.22 22.22 -10.55
N ASP A 705 23.29 22.36 -11.33
CA ASP A 705 23.36 23.32 -12.43
C ASP A 705 22.34 22.95 -13.54
N PRO A 706 21.80 23.92 -14.29
CA PRO A 706 20.76 23.67 -15.30
C PRO A 706 21.14 22.59 -16.34
N ASP A 707 22.39 22.59 -16.81
CA ASP A 707 22.88 21.61 -17.80
C ASP A 707 22.93 20.18 -17.23
N ASP A 708 23.33 20.05 -15.96
CA ASP A 708 23.35 18.77 -15.25
C ASP A 708 21.93 18.21 -15.06
N VAL A 709 20.95 19.09 -14.80
CA VAL A 709 19.54 18.72 -14.70
C VAL A 709 19.03 18.17 -16.04
N VAL A 710 19.28 18.87 -17.15
CA VAL A 710 18.86 18.42 -18.48
C VAL A 710 19.51 17.09 -18.85
N ARG A 711 20.80 16.92 -18.58
CA ARG A 711 21.53 15.66 -18.81
C ARG A 711 20.93 14.50 -18.01
N ARG A 712 20.73 14.68 -16.71
CA ARG A 712 20.17 13.64 -15.83
C ARG A 712 18.72 13.31 -16.17
N LEU A 713 17.92 14.30 -16.58
CA LEU A 713 16.57 14.08 -17.10
C LEU A 713 16.57 13.30 -18.43
N ALA A 714 17.58 13.49 -19.28
CA ALA A 714 17.72 12.73 -20.52
C ALA A 714 18.14 11.26 -20.29
N GLU A 715 18.87 10.99 -19.21
CA GLU A 715 19.27 9.65 -18.77
C GLU A 715 18.17 8.89 -18.03
N LEU A 716 17.17 9.59 -17.46
CA LEU A 716 16.03 8.94 -16.83
C LEU A 716 15.29 8.09 -17.87
N PRO A 717 14.92 6.83 -17.52
CA PRO A 717 14.11 6.01 -18.40
C PRO A 717 12.83 6.78 -18.71
N ARG A 718 12.65 7.18 -19.97
CA ARG A 718 11.36 7.71 -20.42
C ARG A 718 10.35 6.63 -20.10
N VAL A 719 9.37 6.96 -19.26
CA VAL A 719 8.26 6.06 -19.01
C VAL A 719 7.56 5.92 -20.37
N ASP A 720 7.90 4.85 -21.07
CA ASP A 720 7.18 4.41 -22.25
C ASP A 720 5.78 4.08 -21.78
N ASP A 721 4.89 5.08 -21.85
CA ASP A 721 3.47 4.84 -22.04
C ASP A 721 3.34 4.15 -23.40
N SER A 722 3.70 2.86 -23.46
CA SER A 722 3.33 2.00 -24.57
C SER A 722 1.85 2.25 -24.79
N PRO A 723 1.45 2.78 -25.96
CA PRO A 723 0.06 3.14 -26.19
C PRO A 723 -0.78 1.91 -25.90
N PRO A 724 -1.85 2.03 -25.10
CA PRO A 724 -2.58 0.87 -24.62
C PRO A 724 -2.86 -0.09 -25.77
N GLY A 725 -2.71 -1.40 -25.54
CA GLY A 725 -2.93 -2.40 -26.58
C GLY A 725 -4.25 -2.17 -27.31
N PRO A 726 -4.40 -2.57 -28.59
CA PRO A 726 -5.56 -2.21 -29.42
C PRO A 726 -6.91 -2.52 -28.74
N LEU A 727 -6.98 -3.62 -27.98
CA LEU A 727 -8.13 -3.97 -27.15
C LEU A 727 -8.41 -2.99 -26.01
N GLN A 728 -7.38 -2.47 -25.34
CA GLN A 728 -7.51 -1.52 -24.23
C GLN A 728 -7.81 -0.10 -24.74
N ARG A 729 -7.33 0.27 -25.92
CA ARG A 729 -7.78 1.48 -26.65
C ARG A 729 -9.24 1.36 -27.07
N ALA A 730 -9.64 0.22 -27.64
CA ALA A 730 -11.03 -0.04 -27.99
C ALA A 730 -11.94 -0.04 -26.75
N TRP A 731 -11.50 -0.67 -25.64
CA TRP A 731 -12.22 -0.64 -24.38
C TRP A 731 -12.29 0.76 -23.78
N ARG A 732 -11.19 1.52 -23.73
CA ARG A 732 -11.18 2.90 -23.23
C ARG A 732 -12.05 3.83 -24.09
N ARG A 733 -12.04 3.68 -25.41
CA ARG A 733 -12.97 4.39 -26.31
C ARG A 733 -14.42 3.97 -26.05
N ALA A 734 -14.70 2.68 -25.95
CA ALA A 734 -16.05 2.16 -25.68
C ALA A 734 -16.57 2.59 -24.30
N THR A 735 -15.74 2.58 -23.26
CA THR A 735 -16.09 3.04 -21.90
C THR A 735 -16.00 4.56 -21.73
N GLY A 736 -15.36 5.26 -22.66
CA GLY A 736 -15.25 6.72 -22.73
C GLY A 736 -16.48 7.37 -23.37
N VAL A 737 -17.29 6.60 -24.12
CA VAL A 737 -18.60 7.06 -24.60
C VAL A 737 -19.52 7.28 -23.40
N THR A 738 -20.11 8.48 -23.31
CA THR A 738 -21.06 8.87 -22.24
C THR A 738 -22.18 7.84 -22.06
N ALA A 739 -22.63 7.23 -23.16
CA ALA A 739 -23.64 6.17 -23.20
C ALA A 739 -23.27 4.90 -22.40
N VAL A 740 -21.98 4.59 -22.25
CA VAL A 740 -21.49 3.43 -21.46
C VAL A 740 -21.02 3.87 -20.08
N ARG A 741 -20.44 5.07 -19.96
CA ARG A 741 -19.88 5.58 -18.70
C ARG A 741 -20.93 5.84 -17.62
N VAL A 742 -22.06 6.43 -18.00
CA VAL A 742 -23.18 6.74 -17.07
C VAL A 742 -23.79 5.46 -16.47
N PRO A 743 -24.21 4.45 -17.25
CA PRO A 743 -24.79 3.24 -16.68
C PRO A 743 -23.76 2.40 -15.89
N VAL A 744 -22.48 2.36 -16.29
CA VAL A 744 -21.44 1.68 -15.51
C VAL A 744 -21.17 2.39 -14.18
N ARG A 745 -21.12 3.73 -14.18
CA ARG A 745 -21.00 4.54 -12.95
C ARG A 745 -22.22 4.31 -12.05
N PHE A 746 -23.42 4.34 -12.60
CA PHE A 746 -24.66 4.04 -11.87
C PHE A 746 -24.64 2.65 -11.25
N ALA A 747 -24.31 1.61 -12.02
CA ALA A 747 -24.22 0.25 -11.51
C ALA A 747 -23.17 0.10 -10.39
N ARG A 748 -22.01 0.76 -10.50
CA ARG A 748 -21.02 0.80 -9.42
C ARG A 748 -21.54 1.52 -8.17
N THR A 749 -22.25 2.63 -8.33
CA THR A 749 -22.84 3.37 -7.21
C THR A 749 -23.93 2.55 -6.53
N VAL A 750 -24.80 1.88 -7.30
CA VAL A 750 -25.81 0.93 -6.79
C VAL A 750 -25.15 -0.22 -6.04
N ALA A 751 -24.09 -0.82 -6.59
CA ALA A 751 -23.34 -1.86 -5.90
C ALA A 751 -22.69 -1.34 -4.60
N GLY A 752 -22.26 -0.08 -4.57
CA GLY A 752 -21.78 0.60 -3.37
C GLY A 752 -22.88 0.79 -2.31
N GLU A 753 -24.09 1.18 -2.70
CA GLU A 753 -25.25 1.27 -1.79
C GLU A 753 -25.69 -0.11 -1.27
N LEU A 754 -25.65 -1.13 -2.14
CA LEU A 754 -25.95 -2.51 -1.74
C LEU A 754 -24.88 -3.11 -0.81
N ALA A 755 -23.70 -2.50 -0.73
CA ALA A 755 -22.63 -2.88 0.19
C ALA A 755 -22.73 -2.17 1.56
N ASP A 756 -23.75 -1.34 1.79
CA ASP A 756 -24.02 -0.72 3.09
C ASP A 756 -24.16 -1.79 4.21
N PRO A 757 -23.63 -1.57 5.43
CA PRO A 757 -23.76 -2.49 6.56
C PRO A 757 -25.14 -3.11 6.78
N LEU A 758 -26.22 -2.38 6.48
CA LEU A 758 -27.61 -2.83 6.68
C LEU A 758 -28.11 -3.76 5.57
N THR A 759 -27.64 -3.58 4.34
CA THR A 759 -28.16 -4.31 3.17
C THR A 759 -27.94 -5.83 3.27
N PRO A 760 -26.78 -6.35 3.72
CA PRO A 760 -26.60 -7.79 3.87
C PRO A 760 -27.46 -8.40 4.98
N VAL A 761 -27.83 -7.64 6.01
CA VAL A 761 -28.77 -8.08 7.04
C VAL A 761 -30.17 -8.21 6.46
N LEU A 762 -30.63 -7.19 5.73
CA LEU A 762 -31.93 -7.20 5.05
C LEU A 762 -32.01 -8.26 3.95
N GLY A 763 -30.94 -8.43 3.18
CA GLY A 763 -30.81 -9.49 2.18
C GLY A 763 -30.85 -10.88 2.82
N ALA A 764 -30.21 -11.06 3.98
CA ALA A 764 -30.32 -12.29 4.76
C ALA A 764 -31.75 -12.50 5.29
N GLY A 765 -32.41 -11.44 5.75
CA GLY A 765 -33.82 -11.45 6.17
C GLY A 765 -34.77 -11.84 5.04
N ALA A 766 -34.70 -11.18 3.89
CA ALA A 766 -35.47 -11.51 2.70
C ALA A 766 -35.22 -12.95 2.24
N GLY A 767 -33.97 -13.41 2.27
CA GLY A 767 -33.61 -14.80 2.00
C GLY A 767 -34.23 -15.77 3.02
N ALA A 768 -34.25 -15.41 4.31
CA ALA A 768 -34.84 -16.20 5.38
C ALA A 768 -36.37 -16.33 5.19
N THR A 769 -37.04 -15.23 4.90
CA THR A 769 -38.49 -15.17 4.61
C THR A 769 -38.83 -15.99 3.36
N ALA A 770 -38.02 -15.91 2.30
CA ALA A 770 -38.19 -16.73 1.10
C ALA A 770 -38.01 -18.24 1.39
N VAL A 771 -37.01 -18.59 2.21
CA VAL A 771 -36.77 -19.96 2.70
C VAL A 771 -37.97 -20.49 3.50
N LEU A 772 -38.59 -19.63 4.29
CA LEU A 772 -39.80 -19.91 5.06
C LEU A 772 -41.07 -19.92 4.20
N GLY A 773 -40.96 -19.75 2.88
CA GLY A 773 -42.06 -19.90 1.92
C GLY A 773 -43.00 -18.69 1.85
N GLU A 774 -42.67 -17.58 2.48
CA GLU A 774 -43.39 -16.30 2.41
C GLU A 774 -42.82 -15.47 1.25
N THR A 775 -43.09 -15.91 0.02
CA THR A 775 -42.49 -15.28 -1.17
C THR A 775 -42.89 -13.82 -1.33
N ALA A 776 -44.13 -13.46 -0.96
CA ALA A 776 -44.61 -12.09 -1.04
C ALA A 776 -43.79 -11.14 -0.14
N ASP A 777 -43.62 -11.50 1.13
CA ASP A 777 -42.85 -10.71 2.10
C ASP A 777 -41.37 -10.63 1.73
N ALA A 778 -40.80 -11.70 1.19
CA ALA A 778 -39.43 -11.68 0.67
C ALA A 778 -39.26 -10.73 -0.53
N PHE A 779 -40.24 -10.69 -1.46
CA PHE A 779 -40.24 -9.74 -2.56
C PHE A 779 -40.46 -8.30 -2.10
N LEU A 780 -41.26 -8.08 -1.06
CA LEU A 780 -41.43 -6.75 -0.45
C LEU A 780 -40.11 -6.25 0.15
N VAL A 781 -39.48 -7.03 1.04
CA VAL A 781 -38.19 -6.64 1.68
C VAL A 781 -37.10 -6.47 0.63
N GLY A 782 -36.97 -7.41 -0.30
CA GLY A 782 -35.99 -7.34 -1.38
C GLY A 782 -36.24 -6.15 -2.32
N GLY A 783 -37.49 -5.90 -2.67
CA GLY A 783 -37.91 -4.78 -3.52
C GLY A 783 -37.66 -3.43 -2.89
N VAL A 784 -37.97 -3.26 -1.59
CA VAL A 784 -37.66 -2.02 -0.84
C VAL A 784 -36.16 -1.82 -0.74
N THR A 785 -35.39 -2.87 -0.45
CA THR A 785 -33.92 -2.80 -0.36
C THR A 785 -33.30 -2.37 -1.70
N VAL A 786 -33.69 -3.01 -2.81
CA VAL A 786 -33.20 -2.67 -4.16
C VAL A 786 -33.68 -1.28 -4.57
N GLY A 787 -34.94 -0.94 -4.31
CA GLY A 787 -35.52 0.38 -4.59
C GLY A 787 -34.77 1.50 -3.87
N ASN A 788 -34.48 1.32 -2.58
CA ASN A 788 -33.68 2.26 -1.79
C ASN A 788 -32.26 2.40 -2.33
N ALA A 789 -31.60 1.30 -2.72
CA ALA A 789 -30.27 1.34 -3.34
C ALA A 789 -30.26 2.07 -4.70
N LEU A 790 -31.28 1.85 -5.53
CA LEU A 790 -31.44 2.55 -6.80
C LEU A 790 -31.70 4.05 -6.59
N LEU A 791 -32.60 4.40 -5.67
CA LEU A 791 -32.90 5.78 -5.30
C LEU A 791 -31.65 6.48 -4.72
N GLY A 792 -30.95 5.83 -3.79
CA GLY A 792 -29.70 6.32 -3.20
C GLY A 792 -28.62 6.57 -4.26
N ALA A 793 -28.41 5.60 -5.16
CA ALA A 793 -27.44 5.73 -6.24
C ALA A 793 -27.79 6.85 -7.23
N ALA A 794 -29.07 6.98 -7.60
CA ALA A 794 -29.55 8.05 -8.46
C ALA A 794 -29.35 9.43 -7.80
N GLN A 795 -29.67 9.55 -6.51
CA GLN A 795 -29.48 10.77 -5.74
C GLN A 795 -28.01 11.14 -5.58
N ARG A 796 -27.14 10.15 -5.32
CA ARG A 796 -25.68 10.33 -5.21
C ARG A 796 -25.08 10.79 -6.54
N MET A 797 -25.46 10.15 -7.65
CA MET A 797 -24.98 10.55 -8.98
C MET A 797 -25.41 11.97 -9.37
N ARG A 798 -26.67 12.35 -9.08
CA ARG A 798 -27.14 13.73 -9.33
C ARG A 798 -26.33 14.75 -8.52
N ALA A 799 -25.98 14.42 -7.28
CA ALA A 799 -25.16 15.28 -6.44
C ALA A 799 -23.72 15.39 -6.94
N GLU A 800 -23.09 14.27 -7.29
CA GLU A 800 -21.73 14.24 -7.85
C GLU A 800 -21.64 14.99 -9.18
N THR A 801 -22.62 14.81 -10.07
CA THR A 801 -22.62 15.48 -11.39
C THR A 801 -22.74 17.00 -11.24
N ALA A 802 -23.55 17.48 -10.29
CA ALA A 802 -23.68 18.91 -10.00
C ALA A 802 -22.39 19.49 -9.37
N LEU A 803 -21.65 18.68 -8.60
CA LEU A 803 -20.35 19.07 -8.04
C LEU A 803 -19.27 19.09 -9.14
N GLU A 804 -19.26 18.07 -10.01
CA GLU A 804 -18.31 17.89 -11.10
C GLU A 804 -18.46 19.03 -12.13
N SER A 805 -19.68 19.46 -12.46
CA SER A 805 -19.92 20.61 -13.35
C SER A 805 -19.44 21.95 -12.79
N LEU A 806 -19.34 22.10 -11.46
CA LEU A 806 -18.78 23.29 -10.82
C LEU A 806 -17.24 23.27 -10.78
N LEU A 807 -16.63 22.08 -10.86
CA LEU A 807 -15.18 21.90 -10.81
C LEU A 807 -14.52 21.90 -12.20
N LEU A 808 -15.25 21.48 -13.24
CA LEU A 808 -14.77 21.43 -14.64
C LEU A 808 -14.53 22.81 -15.28
N GLN A 809 -14.78 23.92 -14.58
CA GLN A 809 -14.52 25.27 -15.08
C GLN A 809 -13.09 25.79 -14.79
N GLN A 810 -12.16 24.94 -14.31
CA GLN A 810 -10.83 25.36 -13.83
C GLN A 810 -9.62 24.67 -14.48
N ASP A 811 -9.74 24.08 -15.68
CA ASP A 811 -8.57 23.45 -16.32
C ASP A 811 -7.61 24.52 -16.87
N ALA A 812 -6.48 24.72 -16.18
CA ALA A 812 -5.41 25.61 -16.59
C ALA A 812 -4.63 25.03 -17.79
N CYS A 813 -4.33 25.88 -18.77
CA CYS A 813 -3.48 25.56 -19.92
C CYS A 813 -2.05 26.08 -19.68
N VAL A 814 -1.07 25.38 -20.23
CA VAL A 814 0.36 25.66 -20.05
C VAL A 814 1.05 25.72 -21.40
N ARG A 815 1.93 26.68 -21.60
CA ARG A 815 2.76 26.78 -22.82
C ARG A 815 3.98 25.88 -22.70
N ARG A 816 4.03 24.83 -23.53
CA ARG A 816 5.13 23.88 -23.65
C ARG A 816 5.96 24.17 -24.89
N GLU A 817 7.27 24.12 -24.77
CA GLU A 817 8.21 24.21 -25.88
C GLU A 817 8.38 22.83 -26.56
N THR A 818 8.40 22.83 -27.88
CA THR A 818 8.55 21.65 -28.74
C THR A 818 9.53 21.96 -29.88
N ASP A 819 10.01 20.93 -30.59
CA ASP A 819 10.94 21.07 -31.71
C ASP A 819 10.42 21.99 -32.84
N GLY A 820 9.13 22.33 -32.86
CA GLY A 820 8.48 23.22 -33.83
C GLY A 820 8.02 24.59 -33.28
N GLY A 821 8.36 24.96 -32.04
CA GLY A 821 7.92 26.21 -31.39
C GLY A 821 7.21 25.94 -30.05
N SER A 822 6.30 26.83 -29.64
CA SER A 822 5.49 26.64 -28.43
C SER A 822 4.07 26.18 -28.75
N GLU A 823 3.54 25.28 -27.93
CA GLU A 823 2.15 24.81 -27.98
C GLU A 823 1.47 24.94 -26.61
N GLU A 824 0.17 25.21 -26.59
CA GLU A 824 -0.61 25.17 -25.36
C GLU A 824 -1.15 23.76 -25.11
N VAL A 825 -0.80 23.21 -23.95
CA VAL A 825 -1.26 21.89 -23.49
C VAL A 825 -2.03 22.03 -22.18
N PRO A 826 -3.08 21.22 -21.95
CA PRO A 826 -3.71 21.13 -20.63
C PRO A 826 -2.67 20.71 -19.58
N ALA A 827 -2.75 21.26 -18.35
CA ALA A 827 -1.82 20.93 -17.27
C ALA A 827 -1.64 19.42 -17.03
N GLY A 828 -2.71 18.63 -17.18
CA GLY A 828 -2.67 17.17 -17.04
C GLY A 828 -1.92 16.41 -18.15
N ALA A 829 -1.50 17.08 -19.22
CA ALA A 829 -0.70 16.51 -20.31
C ALA A 829 0.81 16.75 -20.14
N LEU A 830 1.22 17.59 -19.17
CA LEU A 830 2.62 17.84 -18.84
C LEU A 830 3.32 16.57 -18.36
N ARG A 831 4.57 16.38 -18.79
CA ARG A 831 5.43 15.27 -18.40
C ARG A 831 6.75 15.78 -17.83
N VAL A 832 7.39 14.96 -17.00
CA VAL A 832 8.75 15.22 -16.54
C VAL A 832 9.68 15.28 -17.76
N GLY A 833 10.51 16.33 -17.83
CA GLY A 833 11.38 16.64 -18.96
C GLY A 833 10.78 17.62 -19.98
N ASP A 834 9.48 17.94 -19.91
CA ASP A 834 8.89 18.98 -20.76
C ASP A 834 9.47 20.35 -20.38
N VAL A 835 9.76 21.20 -21.36
CA VAL A 835 10.18 22.59 -21.12
C VAL A 835 8.96 23.50 -21.24
N VAL A 836 8.74 24.34 -20.23
CA VAL A 836 7.60 25.25 -20.13
C VAL A 836 8.05 26.70 -20.12
N LEU A 837 7.24 27.55 -20.74
CA LEU A 837 7.42 29.00 -20.78
C LEU A 837 6.36 29.64 -19.88
N VAL A 838 6.81 30.41 -18.89
CA VAL A 838 5.94 31.10 -17.93
C VAL A 838 6.11 32.61 -18.07
N GLY A 839 5.02 33.34 -17.96
CA GLY A 839 5.00 34.81 -17.94
C GLY A 839 4.06 35.35 -16.86
N SER A 840 4.06 36.66 -16.70
CA SER A 840 3.24 37.35 -15.70
C SER A 840 1.75 36.96 -15.81
N GLY A 841 1.16 36.56 -14.68
CA GLY A 841 -0.22 36.08 -14.61
C GLY A 841 -0.41 34.57 -14.81
N ASP A 842 0.62 33.83 -15.24
CA ASP A 842 0.53 32.38 -15.40
C ASP A 842 0.54 31.66 -14.03
N VAL A 843 -0.30 30.64 -13.89
CA VAL A 843 -0.25 29.72 -12.75
C VAL A 843 0.67 28.55 -13.10
N VAL A 844 1.66 28.32 -12.24
CA VAL A 844 2.57 27.19 -12.36
C VAL A 844 1.82 25.91 -11.96
N THR A 845 1.85 24.88 -12.81
CA THR A 845 1.07 23.63 -12.61
C THR A 845 1.93 22.38 -12.45
N ALA A 846 3.23 22.58 -12.29
CA ALA A 846 4.24 21.54 -12.11
C ALA A 846 5.45 22.10 -11.36
N ASP A 847 6.20 21.25 -10.67
CA ASP A 847 7.49 21.68 -10.13
C ASP A 847 8.51 21.66 -11.27
N ALA A 848 9.23 22.78 -11.47
CA ALA A 848 10.14 22.95 -12.59
C ALA A 848 11.46 23.64 -12.16
N ARG A 849 12.56 23.25 -12.79
CA ARG A 849 13.88 23.88 -12.62
C ARG A 849 14.05 24.98 -13.65
N LEU A 850 14.40 26.19 -13.20
CA LEU A 850 14.65 27.33 -14.10
C LEU A 850 15.89 27.11 -14.97
N LEU A 851 15.73 27.34 -16.27
CA LEU A 851 16.80 27.37 -17.28
C LEU A 851 17.18 28.80 -17.65
N ALA A 852 16.19 29.70 -17.70
CA ALA A 852 16.36 31.14 -17.89
C ALA A 852 15.29 31.91 -17.12
N ALA A 853 15.61 33.09 -16.63
CA ALA A 853 14.69 33.97 -15.91
C ALA A 853 15.05 35.44 -16.20
N GLU A 854 14.05 36.27 -16.48
CA GLU A 854 14.16 37.71 -16.67
C GLU A 854 13.17 38.39 -15.72
N ASP A 855 13.68 39.08 -14.69
CA ASP A 855 12.93 39.77 -13.63
C ASP A 855 11.75 38.95 -13.08
N LEU A 856 11.94 37.64 -12.94
CA LEU A 856 10.88 36.69 -12.63
C LEU A 856 10.57 36.69 -11.13
N GLU A 857 9.36 37.13 -10.77
CA GLU A 857 8.87 37.12 -9.40
C GLU A 857 7.63 36.23 -9.28
N VAL A 858 7.56 35.41 -8.22
CA VAL A 858 6.50 34.40 -8.04
C VAL A 858 5.85 34.52 -6.66
N ASP A 859 4.52 34.51 -6.61
CA ASP A 859 3.74 34.40 -5.37
C ASP A 859 3.68 32.93 -4.93
N GLU A 860 4.43 32.63 -3.88
CA GLU A 860 4.52 31.29 -3.28
C GLU A 860 3.66 31.14 -2.01
N SER A 861 2.74 32.08 -1.76
CA SER A 861 1.87 32.07 -0.58
C SER A 861 1.05 30.79 -0.44
N SER A 862 0.74 30.10 -1.54
CA SER A 862 0.04 28.81 -1.53
C SER A 862 0.88 27.67 -0.95
N LEU A 863 2.22 27.79 -0.96
CA LEU A 863 3.16 26.77 -0.48
C LEU A 863 3.79 27.17 0.87
N THR A 864 4.19 28.44 1.02
CA THR A 864 4.91 28.94 2.20
C THR A 864 4.00 29.67 3.20
N GLY A 865 2.84 30.17 2.77
CA GLY A 865 1.96 31.05 3.56
C GLY A 865 2.39 32.52 3.59
N GLU A 866 3.58 32.84 3.06
CA GLU A 866 4.13 34.19 3.01
C GLU A 866 3.58 34.95 1.80
N SER A 867 3.10 36.18 2.00
CA SER A 867 2.43 36.97 0.95
C SER A 867 3.39 37.79 0.06
N LEU A 868 4.69 37.72 0.30
CA LEU A 868 5.68 38.45 -0.50
C LEU A 868 6.09 37.62 -1.70
N ALA A 869 6.12 38.24 -2.87
CA ALA A 869 6.64 37.62 -4.08
C ALA A 869 8.13 37.30 -3.90
N VAL A 870 8.53 36.12 -4.36
CA VAL A 870 9.90 35.62 -4.29
C VAL A 870 10.58 35.83 -5.64
N ASP A 871 11.70 36.55 -5.61
CA ASP A 871 12.58 36.75 -6.78
C ASP A 871 13.30 35.44 -7.16
N LYS A 872 13.25 35.10 -8.45
CA LYS A 872 13.71 33.83 -8.99
C LYS A 872 14.99 33.99 -9.79
N SER A 873 15.92 33.06 -9.60
CA SER A 873 17.25 33.07 -10.24
C SER A 873 17.64 31.70 -10.77
N VAL A 874 18.50 31.65 -11.79
CA VAL A 874 18.90 30.37 -12.41
C VAL A 874 19.93 29.61 -11.55
N THR A 875 20.69 30.31 -10.71
CA THR A 875 21.79 29.77 -9.89
C THR A 875 21.33 28.64 -8.97
N ALA A 876 22.09 27.54 -8.91
CA ALA A 876 21.81 26.44 -8.00
C ALA A 876 21.81 26.91 -6.52
N THR A 877 20.91 26.36 -5.72
CA THR A 877 20.74 26.69 -4.30
C THR A 877 20.96 25.45 -3.42
N PRO A 878 22.17 24.87 -3.38
CA PRO A 878 22.44 23.64 -2.62
C PRO A 878 22.19 23.84 -1.12
N GLY A 879 21.49 22.89 -0.49
CA GLY A 879 21.17 22.92 0.94
C GLY A 879 20.01 23.86 1.32
N ALA A 880 19.36 24.52 0.36
CA ALA A 880 18.24 25.43 0.63
C ALA A 880 16.94 24.69 0.99
N GLU A 881 16.24 25.19 2.01
CA GLU A 881 14.87 24.77 2.33
C GLU A 881 13.91 25.12 1.17
N VAL A 882 12.72 24.50 1.13
CA VAL A 882 11.78 24.65 0.00
C VAL A 882 11.47 26.12 -0.31
N ALA A 883 11.29 26.95 0.73
CA ALA A 883 11.00 28.38 0.58
C ALA A 883 12.18 29.20 0.03
N ASP A 884 13.42 28.73 0.17
CA ASP A 884 14.64 29.44 -0.25
C ASP A 884 15.15 28.98 -1.63
N ARG A 885 14.47 28.02 -2.26
CA ARG A 885 14.84 27.49 -3.59
C ARG A 885 14.42 28.44 -4.71
N ARG A 886 15.16 29.56 -4.84
CA ARG A 886 14.94 30.59 -5.89
C ARG A 886 15.08 30.06 -7.31
N CYS A 887 15.71 28.90 -7.48
CA CYS A 887 15.99 28.28 -8.76
C CYS A 887 14.91 27.29 -9.24
N MET A 888 13.84 27.17 -8.45
CA MET A 888 12.69 26.30 -8.69
C MET A 888 11.39 27.11 -8.82
N LEU A 889 10.50 26.59 -9.66
CA LEU A 889 9.08 26.93 -9.70
C LEU A 889 8.28 25.77 -9.11
N PHE A 890 7.18 26.07 -8.41
CA PHE A 890 6.39 25.06 -7.71
C PHE A 890 4.94 25.04 -8.19
N ASP A 891 4.34 23.85 -8.21
CA ASP A 891 2.93 23.67 -8.56
C ASP A 891 2.01 24.46 -7.61
N GLY A 892 1.05 25.20 -8.18
CA GLY A 892 0.09 26.03 -7.45
C GLY A 892 0.57 27.44 -7.10
N THR A 893 1.79 27.84 -7.49
CA THR A 893 2.26 29.22 -7.37
C THR A 893 1.90 30.06 -8.59
N THR A 894 1.88 31.39 -8.46
CA THR A 894 1.48 32.29 -9.55
C THR A 894 2.62 33.25 -9.89
N VAL A 895 2.92 33.42 -11.18
CA VAL A 895 3.94 34.38 -11.63
C VAL A 895 3.36 35.79 -11.51
N VAL A 896 4.03 36.64 -10.74
CA VAL A 896 3.62 38.03 -10.47
C VAL A 896 4.18 38.96 -11.53
N ALA A 897 5.46 38.80 -11.86
CA ALA A 897 6.17 39.64 -12.82
C ALA A 897 7.27 38.84 -13.55
N GLY A 898 7.70 39.35 -14.71
CA GLY A 898 8.80 38.78 -15.50
C GLY A 898 8.41 37.58 -16.37
N THR A 899 9.43 36.96 -16.97
CA THR A 899 9.29 35.75 -17.78
C THR A 899 10.35 34.71 -17.43
N GLY A 900 10.01 33.44 -17.63
CA GLY A 900 10.88 32.32 -17.28
C GLY A 900 10.75 31.16 -18.24
N ARG A 901 11.86 30.45 -18.45
CA ARG A 901 11.93 29.18 -19.15
C ARG A 901 12.38 28.11 -18.16
N ALA A 902 11.61 27.05 -17.98
CA ALA A 902 11.87 26.03 -16.96
C ALA A 902 11.64 24.61 -17.48
N VAL A 903 12.41 23.64 -16.99
CA VAL A 903 12.20 22.21 -17.29
C VAL A 903 11.43 21.55 -16.16
N VAL A 904 10.38 20.81 -16.50
CA VAL A 904 9.51 20.13 -15.54
C VAL A 904 10.25 18.96 -14.89
N VAL A 905 10.32 18.94 -13.55
CA VAL A 905 10.97 17.89 -12.78
C VAL A 905 9.98 17.02 -11.98
N ALA A 906 8.79 17.54 -11.67
CA ALA A 906 7.72 16.75 -11.06
C ALA A 906 6.33 17.26 -11.48
N VAL A 907 5.36 16.34 -11.61
CA VAL A 907 3.98 16.66 -12.03
C VAL A 907 2.95 16.02 -11.10
N GLY A 908 1.82 16.72 -10.94
CA GLY A 908 0.66 16.24 -10.19
C GLY A 908 1.02 15.75 -8.79
N PRO A 909 0.74 14.50 -8.40
CA PRO A 909 0.95 14.08 -7.02
C PRO A 909 2.41 13.99 -6.54
N ALA A 910 3.39 14.16 -7.44
CA ALA A 910 4.81 14.17 -7.12
C ALA A 910 5.37 15.58 -6.84
N THR A 911 4.59 16.64 -7.08
CA THR A 911 4.97 18.04 -6.80
C THR A 911 5.01 18.30 -5.30
N GLN A 912 5.66 19.38 -4.85
CA GLN A 912 5.64 19.78 -3.44
C GLN A 912 4.22 20.00 -2.94
N ALA A 913 3.39 20.69 -3.72
CA ALA A 913 1.97 20.88 -3.42
C ALA A 913 1.21 19.54 -3.38
N GLY A 914 1.48 18.64 -4.33
CA GLY A 914 0.88 17.30 -4.36
C GLY A 914 1.25 16.45 -3.15
N ARG A 915 2.52 16.49 -2.72
CA ARG A 915 3.02 15.81 -1.51
C ARG A 915 2.40 16.40 -0.25
N ALA A 916 2.38 17.73 -0.13
CA ALA A 916 1.74 18.42 0.99
C ALA A 916 0.24 18.09 1.08
N ALA A 917 -0.47 18.09 -0.06
CA ALA A 917 -1.88 17.72 -0.14
C ALA A 917 -2.14 16.26 0.27
N ARG A 918 -1.24 15.33 -0.09
CA ARG A 918 -1.31 13.93 0.38
C ARG A 918 -1.05 13.80 1.87
N ALA A 919 -0.04 14.50 2.39
CA ALA A 919 0.26 14.51 3.82
C ALA A 919 -0.90 15.09 4.64
N ALA A 920 -1.57 16.13 4.12
CA ALA A 920 -2.78 16.71 4.70
C ALA A 920 -4.04 15.84 4.51
N GLY A 921 -4.09 15.04 3.44
CA GLY A 921 -5.17 14.13 3.07
C GLY A 921 -5.32 12.89 3.97
N ARG A 922 -4.54 12.79 5.05
CA ARG A 922 -4.63 11.79 6.13
C ARG A 922 -5.99 11.90 6.84
N GLY A 923 -7.02 11.42 6.15
CA GLY A 923 -8.40 11.57 6.55
C GLY A 923 -8.63 11.10 7.97
N ALA A 924 -9.23 11.98 8.76
CA ALA A 924 -9.76 11.66 10.08
C ALA A 924 -10.53 10.33 10.06
N PRO A 925 -10.45 9.52 11.15
CA PRO A 925 -11.24 8.30 11.29
C PRO A 925 -12.73 8.57 11.00
N PRO A 926 -13.53 7.53 10.66
CA PRO A 926 -14.91 7.72 10.20
C PRO A 926 -15.78 8.41 11.26
N ALA A 927 -15.81 9.73 11.25
CA ALA A 927 -16.69 10.59 12.01
C ALA A 927 -17.78 11.05 11.03
N GLY A 928 -18.93 10.38 11.08
CA GLY A 928 -20.02 10.63 10.15
C GLY A 928 -21.32 9.94 10.57
N VAL A 929 -22.45 10.38 10.00
CA VAL A 929 -23.78 9.80 10.21
C VAL A 929 -23.75 8.32 9.83
N GLN A 930 -22.97 7.95 8.81
CA GLN A 930 -22.74 6.57 8.41
C GLN A 930 -22.06 5.73 9.51
N ALA A 931 -21.09 6.29 10.24
CA ALA A 931 -20.44 5.59 11.35
C ALA A 931 -21.40 5.44 12.54
N ARG A 932 -22.20 6.46 12.83
CA ARG A 932 -23.27 6.40 13.84
C ARG A 932 -24.40 5.45 13.44
N LEU A 933 -24.79 5.39 12.18
CA LEU A 933 -25.74 4.41 11.66
C LEU A 933 -25.18 3.00 11.79
N ALA A 934 -23.89 2.78 11.49
CA ALA A 934 -23.23 1.50 11.68
C ALA A 934 -23.15 1.11 13.17
N GLU A 935 -22.86 2.07 14.06
CA GLU A 935 -22.86 1.87 15.51
C GLU A 935 -24.26 1.55 16.04
N LEU A 936 -25.27 2.35 15.67
CA LEU A 936 -26.67 2.12 16.01
C LEU A 936 -27.15 0.77 15.47
N THR A 937 -26.76 0.40 14.26
CA THR A 937 -27.03 -0.93 13.69
C THR A 937 -26.39 -2.03 14.54
N ARG A 938 -25.12 -1.87 14.93
CA ARG A 938 -24.43 -2.84 15.80
C ARG A 938 -25.09 -2.97 17.18
N SER A 939 -25.68 -1.91 17.70
CA SER A 939 -26.41 -1.92 18.98
C SER A 939 -27.85 -2.42 18.88
N VAL A 940 -28.57 -2.08 17.81
CA VAL A 940 -30.00 -2.42 17.60
C VAL A 940 -30.16 -3.84 17.07
N LEU A 941 -29.27 -4.30 16.18
CA LEU A 941 -29.33 -5.64 15.61
C LEU A 941 -29.47 -6.76 16.66
N PRO A 942 -28.64 -6.83 17.74
CA PRO A 942 -28.83 -7.87 18.75
C PRO A 942 -30.18 -7.76 19.47
N LEU A 943 -30.73 -6.55 19.67
CA LEU A 943 -32.05 -6.35 20.27
C LEU A 943 -33.17 -6.88 19.35
N THR A 944 -33.11 -6.59 18.06
CA THR A 944 -34.10 -7.08 17.08
C THR A 944 -34.06 -8.61 16.95
N LEU A 945 -32.86 -9.20 16.92
CA LEU A 945 -32.67 -10.65 16.91
C LEU A 945 -33.15 -11.29 18.22
N ALA A 946 -32.90 -10.66 19.37
CA ALA A 946 -33.40 -11.12 20.66
C ALA A 946 -34.93 -11.08 20.72
N GLY A 947 -35.56 -10.02 20.20
CA GLY A 947 -37.01 -9.89 20.09
C GLY A 947 -37.63 -10.98 19.20
N GLY A 948 -37.08 -11.18 17.99
CA GLY A 948 -37.51 -12.27 17.11
C GLY A 948 -37.30 -13.66 17.72
N GLY A 949 -36.20 -13.85 18.45
CA GLY A 949 -35.93 -15.05 19.23
C GLY A 949 -36.95 -15.28 20.35
N ALA A 950 -37.32 -14.23 21.09
CA ALA A 950 -38.34 -14.29 22.13
C ALA A 950 -39.72 -14.64 21.58
N VAL A 951 -40.12 -14.04 20.45
CA VAL A 951 -41.37 -14.38 19.74
C VAL A 951 -41.37 -15.84 19.27
N THR A 952 -40.24 -16.31 18.73
CA THR A 952 -40.07 -17.72 18.36
C THR A 952 -40.21 -18.63 19.57
N ALA A 953 -39.53 -18.32 20.68
CA ALA A 953 -39.55 -19.11 21.91
C ALA A 953 -40.97 -19.16 22.51
N LEU A 954 -41.68 -18.04 22.55
CA LEU A 954 -43.06 -17.96 23.02
C LEU A 954 -44.00 -18.75 22.11
N GLY A 955 -43.83 -18.66 20.79
CA GLY A 955 -44.58 -19.45 19.81
C GLY A 955 -44.41 -20.95 20.02
N VAL A 956 -43.18 -21.40 20.30
CA VAL A 956 -42.90 -22.80 20.65
C VAL A 956 -43.49 -23.18 22.01
N ALA A 957 -43.38 -22.31 23.03
CA ALA A 957 -43.99 -22.54 24.34
C ALA A 957 -45.51 -22.71 24.25
N TRP A 958 -46.15 -21.98 23.34
CA TRP A 958 -47.57 -22.13 22.98
C TRP A 958 -47.86 -23.29 22.01
N ARG A 959 -46.89 -24.18 21.78
CA ARG A 959 -47.02 -25.38 20.93
C ARG A 959 -47.38 -25.09 19.47
N ARG A 960 -47.05 -23.91 18.93
CA ARG A 960 -47.16 -23.66 17.50
C ARG A 960 -46.14 -24.49 16.72
N PRO A 961 -46.43 -24.85 15.46
CA PRO A 961 -45.43 -25.47 14.58
C PRO A 961 -44.15 -24.62 14.53
N LEU A 962 -42.99 -25.25 14.68
CA LEU A 962 -41.70 -24.55 14.69
C LEU A 962 -41.52 -23.63 13.48
N ARG A 963 -42.06 -24.01 12.32
CA ARG A 963 -42.05 -23.19 11.10
C ARG A 963 -42.78 -21.86 11.30
N GLU A 964 -43.98 -21.90 11.86
CA GLU A 964 -44.80 -20.71 12.10
C GLU A 964 -44.20 -19.83 13.19
N ALA A 965 -43.68 -20.44 14.26
CA ALA A 965 -43.00 -19.73 15.33
C ALA A 965 -41.74 -18.98 14.83
N VAL A 966 -40.92 -19.64 14.00
CA VAL A 966 -39.73 -19.03 13.38
C VAL A 966 -40.12 -17.98 12.34
N SER A 967 -41.16 -18.20 11.52
CA SER A 967 -41.71 -17.18 10.61
C SER A 967 -42.07 -15.90 11.35
N ALA A 968 -42.87 -16.02 12.42
CA ALA A 968 -43.27 -14.87 13.21
C ALA A 968 -42.06 -14.15 13.84
N GLY A 969 -41.07 -14.91 14.33
CA GLY A 969 -39.83 -14.34 14.87
C GLY A 969 -38.98 -13.61 13.84
N VAL A 970 -38.79 -14.19 12.66
CA VAL A 970 -38.04 -13.57 11.54
C VAL A 970 -38.77 -12.32 11.04
N ALA A 971 -40.09 -12.39 10.87
CA ALA A 971 -40.91 -11.24 10.47
C ALA A 971 -40.75 -10.06 11.45
N VAL A 972 -40.79 -10.33 12.77
CA VAL A 972 -40.56 -9.30 13.80
C VAL A 972 -39.13 -8.76 13.75
N ALA A 973 -38.12 -9.63 13.60
CA ALA A 973 -36.72 -9.21 13.54
C ALA A 973 -36.45 -8.32 12.31
N VAL A 974 -36.99 -8.67 11.15
CA VAL A 974 -36.85 -7.91 9.90
C VAL A 974 -37.63 -6.58 9.98
N ALA A 975 -38.88 -6.60 10.46
CA ALA A 975 -39.70 -5.41 10.59
C ALA A 975 -39.12 -4.34 11.54
N ALA A 976 -38.26 -4.75 12.49
CA ALA A 976 -37.60 -3.85 13.43
C ALA A 976 -36.32 -3.20 12.87
N VAL A 977 -35.83 -3.62 11.70
CA VAL A 977 -34.65 -2.99 11.07
C VAL A 977 -35.06 -1.65 10.45
N PRO A 978 -34.39 -0.54 10.80
CA PRO A 978 -34.81 0.78 10.34
C PRO A 978 -34.27 1.10 8.93
N GLU A 979 -34.86 0.47 7.92
CA GLU A 979 -34.41 0.53 6.51
C GLU A 979 -34.44 1.94 5.92
N GLY A 980 -35.31 2.82 6.42
CA GLY A 980 -35.46 4.20 5.94
C GLY A 980 -34.42 5.17 6.48
N LEU A 981 -33.70 4.84 7.56
CA LEU A 981 -32.77 5.77 8.21
C LEU A 981 -31.59 6.20 7.31
N PRO A 982 -30.92 5.30 6.56
CA PRO A 982 -29.83 5.70 5.66
C PRO A 982 -30.30 6.69 4.57
N LEU A 983 -31.51 6.48 4.02
CA LEU A 983 -32.10 7.36 3.03
C LEU A 983 -32.42 8.74 3.64
N VAL A 984 -33.12 8.76 4.79
CA VAL A 984 -33.46 10.02 5.48
C VAL A 984 -32.21 10.81 5.86
N ALA A 985 -31.18 10.13 6.37
CA ALA A 985 -29.88 10.74 6.66
C ALA A 985 -29.25 11.39 5.42
N THR A 986 -29.23 10.65 4.30
CA THR A 986 -28.68 11.15 3.03
C THR A 986 -29.46 12.37 2.53
N VAL A 987 -30.79 12.33 2.57
CA VAL A 987 -31.66 13.45 2.15
C VAL A 987 -31.46 14.67 3.05
N ALA A 988 -31.38 14.48 4.37
CA ALA A 988 -31.12 15.57 5.32
C ALA A 988 -29.74 16.23 5.07
N GLN A 989 -28.70 15.42 4.87
CA GLN A 989 -27.35 15.90 4.53
C GLN A 989 -27.35 16.65 3.18
N GLN A 990 -28.06 16.15 2.17
CA GLN A 990 -28.18 16.84 0.89
C GLN A 990 -28.94 18.17 1.00
N ALA A 991 -30.01 18.22 1.80
CA ALA A 991 -30.74 19.46 2.06
C ALA A 991 -29.85 20.50 2.76
N ALA A 992 -29.04 20.07 3.73
CA ALA A 992 -28.06 20.93 4.40
C ALA A 992 -26.98 21.44 3.42
N ALA A 993 -26.42 20.57 2.58
CA ALA A 993 -25.45 20.96 1.55
C ALA A 993 -26.04 21.98 0.57
N ARG A 994 -27.28 21.78 0.09
CA ARG A 994 -27.98 22.74 -0.78
C ARG A 994 -28.22 24.08 -0.10
N ARG A 995 -28.58 24.10 1.19
CA ARG A 995 -28.77 25.33 1.98
C ARG A 995 -27.46 26.11 2.18
N LEU A 996 -26.32 25.44 2.27
CA LEU A 996 -25.00 26.06 2.37
C LEU A 996 -24.50 26.55 1.01
N SER A 997 -24.72 25.78 -0.05
CA SER A 997 -24.34 26.16 -1.42
C SER A 997 -25.09 27.43 -1.88
N ARG A 998 -26.39 27.56 -1.54
CA ARG A 998 -27.15 28.82 -1.76
C ARG A 998 -26.59 30.03 -1.01
N ARG A 999 -25.71 29.83 -0.02
CA ARG A 999 -25.01 30.88 0.73
C ARG A 999 -23.55 31.04 0.28
N GLY A 1000 -23.14 30.42 -0.82
CA GLY A 1000 -21.77 30.48 -1.34
C GLY A 1000 -20.79 29.50 -0.68
N ALA A 1001 -21.25 28.57 0.16
CA ALA A 1001 -20.39 27.54 0.77
C ALA A 1001 -20.59 26.18 0.09
N VAL A 1002 -19.62 25.76 -0.72
CA VAL A 1002 -19.66 24.48 -1.45
C VAL A 1002 -19.20 23.34 -0.54
N VAL A 1003 -20.02 22.31 -0.43
CA VAL A 1003 -19.77 21.16 0.46
C VAL A 1003 -19.27 19.99 -0.39
N ARG A 1004 -17.98 19.66 -0.28
CA ARG A 1004 -17.34 18.58 -1.06
C ARG A 1004 -17.77 17.17 -0.61
N SER A 1005 -18.17 16.99 0.65
CA SER A 1005 -18.72 15.71 1.12
C SER A 1005 -19.72 15.89 2.26
N ALA A 1006 -20.68 14.98 2.37
CA ALA A 1006 -21.67 14.99 3.46
C ALA A 1006 -21.04 14.84 4.86
N ARG A 1007 -19.85 14.24 4.97
CA ARG A 1007 -19.10 14.08 6.23
C ARG A 1007 -18.64 15.43 6.80
N VAL A 1008 -18.28 16.37 5.92
CA VAL A 1008 -17.80 17.72 6.31
C VAL A 1008 -18.89 18.49 7.06
N LEU A 1009 -20.16 18.30 6.71
CA LEU A 1009 -21.29 18.99 7.37
C LEU A 1009 -21.38 18.66 8.86
N GLU A 1010 -21.17 17.40 9.20
CA GLU A 1010 -21.27 16.93 10.57
C GLU A 1010 -20.01 17.21 11.36
N ALA A 1011 -18.84 17.04 10.73
CA ALA A 1011 -17.58 17.47 11.30
C ALA A 1011 -17.65 18.94 11.69
N LEU A 1012 -18.14 19.81 10.79
CA LEU A 1012 -18.32 21.25 11.04
C LEU A 1012 -19.24 21.53 12.24
N GLY A 1013 -20.28 20.73 12.46
CA GLY A 1013 -21.17 20.85 13.62
C GLY A 1013 -20.52 20.45 14.95
N ARG A 1014 -19.37 19.79 14.92
CA ARG A 1014 -18.58 19.39 16.10
C ARG A 1014 -17.27 20.16 16.25
N VAL A 1015 -17.00 21.12 15.35
CA VAL A 1015 -15.80 21.94 15.45
C VAL A 1015 -15.89 22.80 16.70
N ASP A 1016 -14.99 22.53 17.63
CA ASP A 1016 -14.76 23.29 18.86
C ASP A 1016 -13.56 24.24 18.72
N THR A 1017 -12.58 23.87 17.89
CA THR A 1017 -11.40 24.68 17.57
C THR A 1017 -11.34 25.02 16.09
N VAL A 1018 -11.29 26.32 15.75
CA VAL A 1018 -11.10 26.77 14.37
C VAL A 1018 -9.71 27.36 14.21
N CYS A 1019 -8.87 26.68 13.44
CA CYS A 1019 -7.59 27.20 12.99
C CYS A 1019 -7.84 28.04 11.73
N PHE A 1020 -7.46 29.31 11.76
CA PHE A 1020 -7.54 30.17 10.59
C PHE A 1020 -6.15 30.39 10.03
N ASP A 1021 -6.00 30.12 8.74
CA ASP A 1021 -4.89 30.70 7.99
C ASP A 1021 -5.09 32.23 7.88
N LYS A 1022 -4.00 32.99 7.88
CA LYS A 1022 -4.04 34.45 7.77
C LYS A 1022 -4.25 34.85 6.32
N THR A 1023 -3.37 34.41 5.44
CA THR A 1023 -3.31 34.87 4.04
C THR A 1023 -4.43 34.23 3.23
N GLY A 1024 -5.20 35.02 2.46
CA GLY A 1024 -6.32 34.52 1.64
C GLY A 1024 -7.54 33.97 2.40
N THR A 1025 -7.42 33.72 3.72
CA THR A 1025 -8.50 33.21 4.58
C THR A 1025 -9.05 34.28 5.53
N LEU A 1026 -8.22 34.85 6.40
CA LEU A 1026 -8.60 36.02 7.21
C LEU A 1026 -8.48 37.31 6.41
N THR A 1027 -7.50 37.34 5.52
CA THR A 1027 -7.15 38.49 4.69
C THR A 1027 -7.54 38.28 3.23
N GLU A 1028 -7.66 39.36 2.46
CA GLU A 1028 -8.09 39.29 1.05
C GLU A 1028 -6.96 38.92 0.07
N ASN A 1029 -5.75 38.64 0.58
CA ASN A 1029 -4.52 38.49 -0.20
C ASN A 1029 -4.31 39.64 -1.21
N ARG A 1030 -4.62 40.87 -0.78
CA ARG A 1030 -4.44 42.11 -1.55
C ARG A 1030 -3.89 43.18 -0.64
N LEU A 1031 -2.89 43.93 -1.12
CA LEU A 1031 -2.36 45.09 -0.43
C LEU A 1031 -3.31 46.29 -0.58
N GLN A 1032 -3.48 47.06 0.49
CA GLN A 1032 -4.33 48.26 0.48
C GLN A 1032 -3.65 49.40 1.24
N VAL A 1033 -3.83 50.63 0.75
CA VAL A 1033 -3.40 51.85 1.44
C VAL A 1033 -4.27 52.13 2.65
N VAL A 1034 -3.67 52.17 3.84
CA VAL A 1034 -4.40 52.37 5.10
C VAL A 1034 -4.05 53.70 5.77
N ARG A 1035 -2.80 54.16 5.65
CA ARG A 1035 -2.36 55.42 6.26
C ARG A 1035 -1.44 56.19 5.33
N LEU A 1036 -1.71 57.48 5.20
CA LEU A 1036 -0.86 58.48 4.53
C LEU A 1036 -0.34 59.43 5.62
N VAL A 1037 0.96 59.66 5.68
CA VAL A 1037 1.57 60.56 6.66
C VAL A 1037 2.38 61.63 5.91
N PRO A 1038 1.93 62.90 5.87
CA PRO A 1038 2.68 64.00 5.29
C PRO A 1038 3.96 64.30 6.08
N LEU A 1039 5.02 64.70 5.38
CA LEU A 1039 6.22 65.27 5.97
C LEU A 1039 6.47 66.69 5.42
N GLY A 1040 6.57 67.66 6.31
CA GLY A 1040 7.00 69.03 6.00
C GLY A 1040 5.90 70.10 6.08
N ALA A 1041 6.33 71.37 6.18
CA ALA A 1041 5.49 72.56 6.37
C ALA A 1041 4.63 72.97 5.15
N GLY A 1042 4.61 72.15 4.09
CA GLY A 1042 3.92 72.43 2.83
C GLY A 1042 2.45 72.00 2.77
N GLY A 1043 1.92 71.33 3.80
CA GLY A 1043 0.47 71.13 3.96
C GLY A 1043 -0.23 70.48 2.76
N ASP A 1044 0.38 69.51 2.09
CA ASP A 1044 -0.38 68.71 1.14
C ASP A 1044 -1.41 67.86 1.89
N ASP A 1045 -2.67 68.01 1.49
CA ASP A 1045 -3.75 67.13 1.92
C ASP A 1045 -3.46 65.69 1.50
N GLU A 1046 -4.09 64.70 2.15
CA GLU A 1046 -3.87 63.28 1.87
C GLU A 1046 -4.03 62.94 0.38
N ASP A 1047 -4.96 63.60 -0.30
CA ASP A 1047 -5.22 63.40 -1.73
C ASP A 1047 -4.10 63.96 -2.62
N GLY A 1048 -3.40 65.00 -2.18
CA GLY A 1048 -2.22 65.54 -2.86
C GLY A 1048 -1.03 64.57 -2.78
N LEU A 1049 -0.86 63.90 -1.63
CA LEU A 1049 0.15 62.86 -1.44
C LEU A 1049 -0.15 61.61 -2.27
N LEU A 1050 -1.42 61.20 -2.27
CA LEU A 1050 -1.90 60.06 -3.05
C LEU A 1050 -1.69 60.28 -4.55
N ARG A 1051 -2.00 61.49 -5.04
CA ARG A 1051 -1.75 61.88 -6.44
C ARG A 1051 -0.27 61.78 -6.81
N ARG A 1052 0.63 62.20 -5.92
CA ARG A 1052 2.07 62.12 -6.18
C ARG A 1052 2.58 60.69 -6.19
N ALA A 1053 2.15 59.85 -5.25
CA ALA A 1053 2.55 58.44 -5.28
C ALA A 1053 2.01 57.69 -6.51
N ALA A 1054 0.79 58.00 -6.93
CA ALA A 1054 0.21 57.48 -8.17
C ALA A 1054 0.99 57.95 -9.40
N ALA A 1055 1.51 59.18 -9.40
CA ALA A 1055 2.40 59.68 -10.47
C ALA A 1055 3.73 58.90 -10.56
N GLY A 1056 4.19 58.29 -9.46
CA GLY A 1056 5.39 57.43 -9.42
C GLY A 1056 5.17 55.99 -9.94
N VAL A 1057 3.96 55.63 -10.37
CA VAL A 1057 3.65 54.31 -10.96
C VAL A 1057 4.17 54.26 -12.40
N GLY A 1058 5.00 53.26 -12.69
CA GLY A 1058 5.77 53.20 -13.94
C GLY A 1058 5.10 52.46 -15.10
N ALA A 1059 4.12 51.59 -14.86
CA ALA A 1059 3.51 50.73 -15.89
C ALA A 1059 1.98 50.84 -15.91
N GLY A 1060 1.38 50.48 -17.05
CA GLY A 1060 -0.07 50.29 -17.17
C GLY A 1060 -0.58 49.13 -16.29
N ASP A 1061 -1.90 49.05 -16.12
CA ASP A 1061 -2.60 48.23 -15.11
C ASP A 1061 -2.26 46.72 -15.14
N THR A 1062 -1.80 46.19 -16.29
CA THR A 1062 -1.50 44.77 -16.49
C THR A 1062 -0.20 44.28 -15.84
N ASP A 1063 0.85 45.10 -15.76
CA ASP A 1063 2.19 44.69 -15.30
C ASP A 1063 2.65 45.38 -14.00
N ALA A 1064 1.72 46.05 -13.30
CA ALA A 1064 2.02 46.77 -12.06
C ALA A 1064 2.21 45.80 -10.88
N HIS A 1065 3.33 45.96 -10.15
CA HIS A 1065 3.60 45.29 -8.87
C HIS A 1065 2.46 45.54 -7.85
N GLU A 1066 2.20 44.61 -6.92
CA GLU A 1066 1.05 44.69 -5.98
C GLU A 1066 1.01 45.99 -5.14
N THR A 1067 2.18 46.52 -4.79
CA THR A 1067 2.40 47.86 -4.19
C THR A 1067 1.79 48.98 -5.05
N ASP A 1068 2.02 48.91 -6.37
CA ASP A 1068 1.60 49.92 -7.33
C ASP A 1068 0.10 49.82 -7.60
N ARG A 1069 -0.42 48.59 -7.70
CA ARG A 1069 -1.87 48.35 -7.75
C ARG A 1069 -2.59 48.88 -6.52
N ALA A 1070 -2.03 48.70 -5.32
CA ALA A 1070 -2.61 49.25 -4.09
C ALA A 1070 -2.67 50.78 -4.10
N VAL A 1071 -1.62 51.45 -4.61
CA VAL A 1071 -1.54 52.91 -4.79
C VAL A 1071 -2.62 53.41 -5.76
N VAL A 1072 -2.72 52.78 -6.94
CA VAL A 1072 -3.67 53.15 -7.99
C VAL A 1072 -5.10 52.91 -7.50
N ALA A 1073 -5.38 51.75 -6.91
CA ALA A 1073 -6.69 51.43 -6.37
C ALA A 1073 -7.12 52.43 -5.28
N ALA A 1074 -6.20 52.87 -4.42
CA ALA A 1074 -6.50 53.89 -3.41
C ALA A 1074 -6.79 55.26 -4.04
N ALA A 1075 -6.07 55.64 -5.11
CA ALA A 1075 -6.32 56.88 -5.85
C ALA A 1075 -7.70 56.86 -6.54
N ASP A 1076 -8.05 55.73 -7.17
CA ASP A 1076 -9.34 55.52 -7.82
C ASP A 1076 -10.50 55.54 -6.81
N ASP A 1077 -10.35 54.87 -5.66
CA ASP A 1077 -11.35 54.85 -4.57
C ASP A 1077 -11.65 56.25 -4.02
N ARG A 1078 -10.66 57.15 -4.03
CA ARG A 1078 -10.80 58.56 -3.60
C ARG A 1078 -11.14 59.53 -4.74
N GLY A 1079 -11.26 59.04 -5.98
CA GLY A 1079 -11.52 59.89 -7.15
C GLY A 1079 -10.38 60.86 -7.48
N VAL A 1080 -9.15 60.53 -7.06
CA VAL A 1080 -7.96 61.34 -7.33
C VAL A 1080 -7.44 60.98 -8.72
N ALA A 1081 -7.59 61.89 -9.67
CA ALA A 1081 -7.11 61.66 -11.03
C ALA A 1081 -5.59 61.36 -11.05
N CYS A 1082 -5.25 60.16 -11.51
CA CYS A 1082 -3.90 59.78 -11.87
C CYS A 1082 -3.42 60.71 -13.00
N ALA A 1083 -2.18 61.19 -12.94
CA ALA A 1083 -1.57 61.91 -14.05
C ALA A 1083 -1.59 61.03 -15.32
N GLY A 1084 -1.57 61.62 -16.52
CA GLY A 1084 -1.52 60.87 -17.79
C GLY A 1084 -0.28 59.97 -17.93
N GLU A 1085 -0.12 59.24 -19.04
CA GLU A 1085 1.01 58.32 -19.24
C GLU A 1085 2.37 58.95 -18.93
N PRO A 1086 3.29 58.23 -18.26
CA PRO A 1086 4.60 58.75 -17.93
C PRO A 1086 5.45 58.99 -19.18
N GLU A 1087 6.20 60.10 -19.21
CA GLU A 1087 7.13 60.43 -20.31
C GLU A 1087 8.29 59.43 -20.36
N ALA A 1088 8.67 58.93 -19.19
CA ALA A 1088 9.60 57.83 -19.00
C ALA A 1088 9.36 57.21 -17.62
N SER A 1089 9.57 55.91 -17.49
CA SER A 1089 9.37 55.20 -16.24
C SER A 1089 10.33 54.03 -16.10
N VAL A 1090 10.60 53.70 -14.85
CA VAL A 1090 11.37 52.55 -14.42
C VAL A 1090 10.50 51.80 -13.40
N PRO A 1091 10.05 50.57 -13.71
CA PRO A 1091 9.20 49.81 -12.80
C PRO A 1091 9.96 49.43 -11.52
N PHE A 1092 9.20 49.12 -10.47
CA PHE A 1092 9.78 48.61 -9.24
C PHE A 1092 10.50 47.29 -9.50
N ALA A 1093 11.74 47.16 -9.04
CA ALA A 1093 12.48 45.91 -9.05
C ALA A 1093 13.06 45.70 -7.64
N THR A 1094 12.93 44.48 -7.10
CA THR A 1094 13.33 44.18 -5.72
C THR A 1094 14.83 44.43 -5.48
N GLY A 1095 15.69 44.16 -6.46
CA GLY A 1095 17.13 44.46 -6.39
C GLY A 1095 17.47 45.95 -6.34
N ARG A 1096 16.59 46.81 -6.89
CA ARG A 1096 16.74 48.29 -6.88
C ARG A 1096 16.05 48.92 -5.67
N GLY A 1097 14.95 48.34 -5.20
CA GLY A 1097 14.20 48.81 -4.03
C GLY A 1097 13.40 50.09 -4.24
N PHE A 1098 13.30 50.61 -5.48
CA PHE A 1098 12.44 51.75 -5.84
C PHE A 1098 11.93 51.66 -7.29
N SER A 1099 10.88 52.42 -7.59
CA SER A 1099 10.40 52.75 -8.93
C SER A 1099 10.48 54.26 -9.15
N ALA A 1100 10.63 54.67 -10.41
CA ALA A 1100 10.72 56.07 -10.79
C ALA A 1100 9.86 56.37 -12.01
N ALA A 1101 9.23 57.54 -12.05
CA ALA A 1101 8.49 58.00 -13.22
C ALA A 1101 8.65 59.50 -13.40
N LEU A 1102 8.83 59.93 -14.65
CA LEU A 1102 8.89 61.33 -15.06
C LEU A 1102 7.53 61.74 -15.64
N ARG A 1103 6.89 62.74 -15.03
CA ARG A 1103 5.61 63.29 -15.52
C ARG A 1103 5.62 64.82 -15.43
N GLY A 1104 5.47 65.52 -16.55
CA GLY A 1104 5.36 66.98 -16.58
C GLY A 1104 6.60 67.69 -16.05
N GLY A 1105 7.79 67.19 -16.38
CA GLY A 1105 9.08 67.75 -15.89
C GLY A 1105 9.36 67.47 -14.41
N ARG A 1106 8.65 66.53 -13.78
CA ARG A 1106 8.88 66.15 -12.38
C ARG A 1106 9.17 64.67 -12.25
N LEU A 1107 10.31 64.34 -11.66
CA LEU A 1107 10.73 62.97 -11.36
C LEU A 1107 10.17 62.58 -9.99
N VAL A 1108 9.36 61.54 -9.96
CA VAL A 1108 8.80 60.97 -8.74
C VAL A 1108 9.39 59.60 -8.51
N VAL A 1109 9.93 59.39 -7.31
CA VAL A 1109 10.52 58.14 -6.87
C VAL A 1109 9.75 57.61 -5.67
N LYS A 1110 9.41 56.33 -5.70
CA LYS A 1110 8.81 55.63 -4.57
C LYS A 1110 9.52 54.31 -4.32
N GLY A 1111 9.66 53.92 -3.07
CA GLY A 1111 10.40 52.70 -2.75
C GLY A 1111 10.56 52.46 -1.26
N ALA A 1112 11.42 51.50 -0.95
CA ALA A 1112 11.77 51.15 0.42
C ALA A 1112 12.31 52.40 1.15
N PRO A 1113 11.85 52.69 2.38
CA PRO A 1113 12.22 53.87 3.13
C PRO A 1113 13.74 54.10 3.15
N GLU A 1114 14.49 53.08 3.51
CA GLU A 1114 15.96 53.10 3.61
C GLU A 1114 16.66 53.35 2.28
N VAL A 1115 16.05 53.00 1.15
CA VAL A 1115 16.59 53.25 -0.20
C VAL A 1115 16.29 54.68 -0.62
N VAL A 1116 15.02 55.08 -0.55
CA VAL A 1116 14.59 56.43 -0.96
C VAL A 1116 15.21 57.51 -0.06
N LEU A 1117 15.38 57.25 1.24
CA LEU A 1117 16.03 58.18 2.16
C LEU A 1117 17.49 58.46 1.79
N ARG A 1118 18.21 57.46 1.25
CA ARG A 1118 19.58 57.64 0.76
C ARG A 1118 19.64 58.48 -0.52
N LEU A 1119 18.54 58.56 -1.26
CA LEU A 1119 18.41 59.33 -2.50
C LEU A 1119 17.95 60.78 -2.24
N CYS A 1120 17.51 61.10 -1.01
CA CYS A 1120 17.04 62.43 -0.62
C CYS A 1120 18.18 63.35 -0.16
N ALA A 1121 18.03 64.66 -0.38
CA ALA A 1121 19.01 65.67 0.03
C ALA A 1121 18.99 65.99 1.53
N ASP A 1122 17.81 65.92 2.17
CA ASP A 1122 17.62 66.06 3.62
C ASP A 1122 16.54 65.07 4.08
N ALA A 1123 16.86 64.25 5.08
CA ALA A 1123 16.02 63.17 5.58
C ALA A 1123 15.51 63.42 7.03
N GLY A 1124 16.04 64.39 7.79
CA GLY A 1124 15.62 64.65 9.17
C GLY A 1124 15.53 63.40 10.09
N ASP A 1125 14.58 63.38 11.04
CA ASP A 1125 14.26 62.21 11.90
C ASP A 1125 13.31 61.21 11.24
N ALA A 1126 13.45 61.03 9.93
CA ALA A 1126 12.64 60.13 9.13
C ALA A 1126 12.70 58.67 9.60
N ALA A 1127 13.90 58.20 9.97
CA ALA A 1127 14.14 56.82 10.33
C ALA A 1127 13.39 56.40 11.61
N GLY A 1128 13.29 57.29 12.61
CA GLY A 1128 12.53 57.03 13.84
C GLY A 1128 11.05 56.82 13.55
N ARG A 1129 10.47 57.63 12.64
CA ARG A 1129 9.05 57.53 12.27
C ARG A 1129 8.73 56.29 11.45
N VAL A 1130 9.64 55.85 10.58
CA VAL A 1130 9.54 54.57 9.85
C VAL A 1130 9.50 53.41 10.83
N GLN A 1131 10.36 53.42 11.85
CA GLN A 1131 10.42 52.38 12.87
C GLN A 1131 9.10 52.29 13.67
N GLU A 1132 8.51 53.43 14.04
CA GLU A 1132 7.22 53.47 14.74
C GLU A 1132 6.08 52.85 13.91
N LEU A 1133 5.98 53.24 12.63
CA LEU A 1133 4.97 52.69 11.71
C LEU A 1133 5.20 51.18 11.47
N ALA A 1134 6.45 50.75 11.36
CA ALA A 1134 6.80 49.34 11.24
C ALA A 1134 6.42 48.54 12.51
N CYS A 1135 6.62 49.10 13.72
CA CYS A 1135 6.20 48.50 14.99
C CYS A 1135 4.68 48.36 15.12
N GLU A 1136 3.89 49.20 14.43
CA GLU A 1136 2.43 49.03 14.30
C GLU A 1136 2.03 47.89 13.33
N GLY A 1137 3.02 47.19 12.75
CA GLY A 1137 2.80 46.12 11.77
C GLY A 1137 2.49 46.64 10.36
N LEU A 1138 2.86 47.89 10.07
CA LEU A 1138 2.67 48.51 8.76
C LEU A 1138 3.92 48.36 7.88
N ARG A 1139 3.76 47.94 6.63
CA ARG A 1139 4.78 48.06 5.60
C ARG A 1139 4.86 49.51 5.16
N VAL A 1140 6.05 50.10 5.22
CA VAL A 1140 6.27 51.52 4.97
C VAL A 1140 6.84 51.75 3.57
N LEU A 1141 6.31 52.74 2.84
CA LEU A 1141 6.91 53.26 1.60
C LEU A 1141 7.18 54.74 1.72
N ALA A 1142 8.32 55.16 1.16
CA ALA A 1142 8.70 56.54 1.04
C ALA A 1142 8.44 57.03 -0.39
N VAL A 1143 7.91 58.25 -0.50
CA VAL A 1143 7.73 58.94 -1.78
C VAL A 1143 8.52 60.25 -1.73
N ALA A 1144 9.34 60.45 -2.75
CA ALA A 1144 10.16 61.64 -2.93
C ALA A 1144 10.01 62.17 -4.35
N ASP A 1145 10.10 63.50 -4.51
CA ASP A 1145 10.01 64.14 -5.83
C ASP A 1145 11.10 65.20 -6.03
N ARG A 1146 11.39 65.49 -7.31
CA ARG A 1146 12.29 66.55 -7.75
C ARG A 1146 11.87 67.07 -9.13
N GLU A 1147 11.95 68.39 -9.34
CA GLU A 1147 11.78 68.96 -10.68
C GLU A 1147 13.04 68.74 -11.50
N VAL A 1148 12.86 68.34 -12.76
CA VAL A 1148 13.93 68.00 -13.69
C VAL A 1148 13.67 68.71 -15.02
N GLU A 1149 14.66 69.45 -15.51
CA GLU A 1149 14.59 70.09 -16.82
C GLU A 1149 14.87 69.04 -17.92
N GLY A 1150 13.84 68.69 -18.69
CA GLY A 1150 13.93 67.74 -19.80
C GLY A 1150 13.89 66.25 -19.39
N ARG A 1151 13.98 65.36 -20.38
CA ARG A 1151 13.99 63.91 -20.17
C ARG A 1151 15.43 63.42 -19.96
N PRO A 1152 15.80 62.89 -18.78
CA PRO A 1152 17.12 62.31 -18.55
C PRO A 1152 17.31 61.03 -19.39
N GLU A 1153 18.54 60.79 -19.85
CA GLU A 1153 18.90 59.58 -20.62
C GLU A 1153 18.81 58.31 -19.76
N ASP A 1154 19.11 58.41 -18.47
CA ASP A 1154 18.99 57.35 -17.48
C ASP A 1154 18.23 57.88 -16.24
N LEU A 1155 17.02 57.36 -16.02
CA LEU A 1155 16.19 57.74 -14.88
C LEU A 1155 16.75 57.23 -13.55
N GLU A 1156 17.51 56.12 -13.56
CA GLU A 1156 18.09 55.52 -12.36
C GLU A 1156 19.24 56.39 -11.84
N ALA A 1157 20.14 56.81 -12.75
CA ALA A 1157 21.20 57.77 -12.41
C ALA A 1157 20.64 59.15 -11.98
N ALA A 1158 19.50 59.56 -12.53
CA ALA A 1158 18.85 60.84 -12.20
C ALA A 1158 18.10 60.84 -10.85
N ALA A 1159 17.90 59.67 -10.22
CA ALA A 1159 17.15 59.50 -8.99
C ALA A 1159 17.91 59.90 -7.71
N THR A 1160 18.66 61.00 -7.72
CA THR A 1160 19.40 61.54 -6.56
C THR A 1160 19.04 63.00 -6.27
N GLY A 1161 19.26 63.45 -5.03
CA GLY A 1161 18.97 64.83 -4.60
C GLY A 1161 17.47 65.13 -4.45
N LEU A 1162 16.67 64.11 -4.12
CA LEU A 1162 15.21 64.21 -4.04
C LEU A 1162 14.75 64.92 -2.76
N THR A 1163 13.52 65.45 -2.77
CA THR A 1163 12.86 65.96 -1.57
C THR A 1163 11.86 64.93 -1.05
N LEU A 1164 12.03 64.47 0.19
CA LEU A 1164 11.09 63.53 0.82
C LEU A 1164 9.74 64.22 1.10
N ARG A 1165 8.63 63.59 0.70
CA ARG A 1165 7.28 64.21 0.80
C ARG A 1165 6.32 63.46 1.72
N ALA A 1166 6.36 62.14 1.77
CA ALA A 1166 5.40 61.36 2.54
C ALA A 1166 5.90 59.97 2.94
N TRP A 1167 5.28 59.46 4.02
CA TRP A 1167 5.26 58.05 4.38
C TRP A 1167 3.92 57.43 4.10
N TRP A 1168 3.96 56.15 3.78
CA TRP A 1168 2.81 55.30 3.56
C TRP A 1168 2.91 54.16 4.54
N GLY A 1169 1.82 53.79 5.21
CA GLY A 1169 1.78 52.60 6.07
C GLY A 1169 0.63 51.68 5.67
N TRP A 1170 0.93 50.41 5.41
CA TRP A 1170 -0.06 49.37 5.07
C TRP A 1170 0.00 48.23 6.08
N PRO A 1171 -1.10 47.78 6.69
CA PRO A 1171 -1.05 46.56 7.48
C PRO A 1171 -0.76 45.39 6.55
N THR A 1172 -0.21 44.32 7.11
CA THR A 1172 -0.40 42.97 6.54
C THR A 1172 -1.86 42.75 6.10
N PRO A 1173 -2.12 41.94 5.04
CA PRO A 1173 -3.24 42.12 4.11
C PRO A 1173 -4.61 42.32 4.77
N CYS A 1174 -5.47 43.10 4.11
CA CYS A 1174 -6.73 43.60 4.69
C CYS A 1174 -7.68 42.50 5.17
N ALA A 1175 -8.21 42.65 6.39
CA ALA A 1175 -9.21 41.75 6.95
C ALA A 1175 -10.58 41.96 6.29
N ARG A 1176 -11.22 40.87 5.82
CA ARG A 1176 -12.51 40.93 5.12
C ARG A 1176 -13.60 41.70 5.90
N PRO A 1177 -14.32 42.66 5.28
CA PRO A 1177 -15.27 43.56 5.96
C PRO A 1177 -16.46 42.85 6.63
N ARG A 1178 -16.85 41.66 6.15
CA ARG A 1178 -17.96 40.87 6.73
C ARG A 1178 -17.63 40.21 8.09
N ARG A 1179 -16.35 40.06 8.46
CA ARG A 1179 -15.94 39.26 9.63
C ARG A 1179 -15.70 40.04 10.93
N ARG A 1180 -15.59 41.37 10.92
CA ARG A 1180 -15.57 42.19 12.16
C ARG A 1180 -16.78 41.92 13.08
N ARG A 1181 -17.91 41.44 12.53
CA ARG A 1181 -19.10 41.03 13.29
C ARG A 1181 -19.15 39.55 13.69
N SER A 1182 -18.56 38.62 12.91
CA SER A 1182 -18.66 37.17 13.18
C SER A 1182 -17.65 36.65 14.21
N GLY A 1183 -16.52 37.34 14.38
CA GLY A 1183 -15.59 37.06 15.48
C GLY A 1183 -16.22 37.26 16.87
N ASN A 1184 -17.24 38.13 16.97
CA ASN A 1184 -17.95 38.38 18.23
C ASN A 1184 -18.99 37.32 18.60
N SER A 1185 -19.47 36.50 17.64
CA SER A 1185 -20.45 35.44 17.94
C SER A 1185 -19.82 34.15 18.48
N ALA A 1186 -18.52 33.96 18.28
CA ALA A 1186 -17.72 32.94 18.93
C ALA A 1186 -16.85 33.66 19.97
N ARG A 1187 -17.33 33.80 21.21
CA ARG A 1187 -16.56 34.46 22.28
C ARG A 1187 -15.18 33.79 22.42
N PRO A 1188 -14.07 34.55 22.43
CA PRO A 1188 -12.75 33.99 22.63
C PRO A 1188 -12.50 33.78 24.14
N VAL A 1189 -12.15 32.56 24.53
CA VAL A 1189 -11.26 32.33 25.68
C VAL A 1189 -9.85 32.33 25.10
N CYS A 1190 -9.35 33.50 24.71
CA CYS A 1190 -7.95 33.73 24.38
C CYS A 1190 -7.46 34.88 25.23
N GLY A 1191 -6.77 34.54 26.32
CA GLY A 1191 -5.91 35.48 27.02
C GLY A 1191 -4.65 35.70 26.20
N CYS A 1192 -4.61 36.80 25.45
CA CYS A 1192 -3.38 37.43 24.99
C CYS A 1192 -3.52 38.93 25.24
N TRP A 1193 -3.26 39.33 26.49
CA TRP A 1193 -2.92 40.71 26.82
C TRP A 1193 -1.39 40.84 26.69
N TRP A 1194 -0.93 41.66 25.75
CA TRP A 1194 0.42 42.23 25.79
C TRP A 1194 0.29 43.72 26.12
N PRO A 1195 0.54 44.15 27.37
CA PRO A 1195 1.08 45.47 27.65
C PRO A 1195 2.62 45.36 27.82
N PRO A 1196 3.39 46.39 27.43
CA PRO A 1196 4.84 46.36 27.56
C PRO A 1196 5.26 46.65 29.01
N GLY A 1197 6.23 45.87 29.51
CA GLY A 1197 7.02 46.18 30.70
C GLY A 1197 6.56 45.52 31.99
N THR A 1198 7.22 44.42 32.39
CA THR A 1198 7.76 44.16 33.73
C THR A 1198 8.51 42.82 33.76
N THR A 1199 9.55 42.77 34.59
CA THR A 1199 10.56 41.71 34.75
C THR A 1199 10.00 40.33 35.18
N PRO A 1200 10.72 39.22 34.90
CA PRO A 1200 10.19 37.87 35.10
C PRO A 1200 10.22 37.45 36.58
N ARG A 1201 9.11 36.88 37.06
CA ARG A 1201 9.07 36.04 38.27
C ARG A 1201 9.13 34.55 37.87
N PRO A 1202 9.69 33.66 38.71
CA PRO A 1202 9.92 32.26 38.36
C PRO A 1202 8.62 31.45 38.32
N PRO A 1203 8.60 30.30 37.62
CA PRO A 1203 7.39 29.51 37.41
C PRO A 1203 6.98 28.76 38.69
N LEU A 1204 5.69 28.81 39.01
CA LEU A 1204 5.03 27.90 39.97
C LEU A 1204 4.65 26.58 39.27
N PRO A 1205 4.59 25.45 40.01
CA PRO A 1205 4.51 24.11 39.43
C PRO A 1205 3.11 23.79 38.89
N SER A 1206 3.10 23.01 37.81
CA SER A 1206 1.92 22.48 37.13
C SER A 1206 1.04 21.59 38.02
N PRO A 1207 -0.30 21.67 37.94
CA PRO A 1207 -1.20 20.76 38.65
C PRO A 1207 -1.22 19.36 38.00
N PRO A 1208 -1.53 18.29 38.76
CA PRO A 1208 -1.47 16.92 38.28
C PRO A 1208 -2.61 16.60 37.29
N ARG A 1209 -2.28 15.84 36.24
CA ARG A 1209 -3.23 15.29 35.26
C ARG A 1209 -4.24 14.34 35.95
N PRO A 1210 -5.54 14.36 35.60
CA PRO A 1210 -6.47 13.33 36.06
C PRO A 1210 -6.22 12.02 35.33
N ALA A 1211 -6.20 10.93 36.09
CA ALA A 1211 -5.99 9.56 35.63
C ALA A 1211 -7.14 9.06 34.73
N SER A 1212 -6.77 8.30 33.71
CA SER A 1212 -7.65 7.54 32.81
C SER A 1212 -8.49 6.50 33.58
N PRO A 1213 -9.79 6.32 33.28
CA PRO A 1213 -10.55 5.21 33.83
C PRO A 1213 -10.28 3.93 33.04
N THR A 1214 -9.92 2.88 33.76
CA THR A 1214 -9.85 1.48 33.30
C THR A 1214 -11.24 0.95 32.95
N PRO A 1215 -11.39 0.05 31.96
CA PRO A 1215 -12.65 -0.62 31.70
C PRO A 1215 -12.77 -1.87 32.57
N THR A 1216 -13.57 -1.79 33.63
CA THR A 1216 -14.16 -2.97 34.28
C THR A 1216 -15.44 -3.35 33.53
N GLY A 1217 -15.60 -4.66 33.34
CA GLY A 1217 -16.53 -5.25 32.37
C GLY A 1217 -18.01 -5.03 32.67
N TRP A 1218 -18.81 -5.17 31.61
CA TRP A 1218 -20.02 -5.99 31.47
C TRP A 1218 -20.25 -6.23 29.97
#